data_AF-A0A7W9F1N9-F1
#
_entry.id   AF-A0A7W9F1N9-F1
#
_cell.length_a   1.000
_cell.length_b   1.000
_cell.length_c   1.000
_cell.angle_alpha   90.00
_cell.angle_beta   90.00
_cell.angle_gamma   90.00
#
_symmetry.space_group_name_H-M   'P 1'
#
loop_
_entity.id
_entity.type
_entity.pdbx_description
1 polymer ?
#
loop_
_entity_poly.entity_id
_entity_poly.type
_entity_poly.pdbx_seq_one_letter_code
_entity_poly.pdbx_strand_id
1 'polypeptide(L)'
;MTITRRGMMGGAVAAGLMASPLAAAVRFDRRKPGFVLTPDGGGVVPLFVDAADISGVRRAAADLAADIGRVTGTAARIIGDRAALPDRMIVVGTIGHSPLIDRMIATGKLDVTGVTGKWEAFVVQTIANPLPGVREALVIAGSDRRGAIYGAYDLSRMIGVSPWYWWADVPVVRQAHLRVAHGRYVQGSPAVKYRGIFLNDEAPCLSGWTTEKFGGMNAKFYGRLFELLLRLRANYLWPAMWNNAFAIDDPANAPMAEDYGIVMGTSHHEPMMRAHKEWTDNRAEYGNGAWNYATNKPAVRKFFGEGITRNRANEVVVTIGMRGDGDVALESTGSLQSDVKLLESIIADQRAIIAQGMAKPAEQVPQVWVLFTEVYKYYDAGLKLPDDVTLMFADDNVGNLRRLPTPAERGRKGGFGIYFHMDMHGGPFAYQWINSNPLPKIWEQMNLANQYGANEIWIANVGDLKPLELPIEFFLAMAWNPADVGKDKIAGWTRDWAERQFGAAHADEIAYLAARYGKYNALRKPEQIRPDTFSLVNYREAERMCAAWDDLVRRADAVNAALRADQRDAFYQLVLYPVRACANLTSMYVAAGRNALFAEQARASTAVEANEVRRRFRYDRELSDTYNHVMAGGKWNHMMDQTHIGYFDWYPPEADIMPPVSEVDSADVTGFGVAVDGNRRSWPGYYLPPELPTLDSITRMPTYFEVFPRGADVPLAVTVTADKPWLIIREGKAFGVSPRDRRYWIDVDWAKAPVGRSEASVTVKGEQTVRVKVTAIRATPAQERDARGAYGGLAGPFAVPVTGFSRAVPVGGVRWEAIPDFGRVGAAMSIFPVDAASHADPKAAPRLEYLVYLAEAGTYHVDLVTGPTLQVLPGRNLSVAMWLDAGPAEIATVFTPADAASQDFLGDKHAANTKDNGRTMRFTVKADRPGRHVLTIGMIDPTMVIQTLAVSRDAPVASYFGPPAIVARAGPNAADGPWQVVRA
;
A
#
# COMPACT_ATOMS: atom_id res chain seq x y z
N MET A 1 16.34 34.55 -13.40
CA MET A 1 16.57 34.09 -14.79
C MET A 1 15.22 34.03 -15.50
N THR A 2 15.10 34.78 -16.58
CA THR A 2 13.87 35.01 -17.37
C THR A 2 13.47 33.71 -18.09
N ILE A 3 12.37 33.09 -17.66
CA ILE A 3 11.83 31.87 -18.27
C ILE A 3 11.09 32.25 -19.55
N THR A 4 11.66 31.93 -20.71
CA THR A 4 11.03 32.16 -22.01
C THR A 4 9.99 31.08 -22.33
N ARG A 5 8.85 31.48 -22.94
CA ARG A 5 7.70 30.67 -23.42
C ARG A 5 8.01 29.53 -24.40
N ARG A 6 9.27 29.19 -24.68
CA ARG A 6 9.68 28.15 -25.66
C ARG A 6 10.01 26.78 -25.06
N GLY A 7 9.92 26.61 -23.73
CA GLY A 7 10.17 25.32 -23.07
C GLY A 7 8.94 24.39 -22.93
N MET A 8 7.73 24.81 -23.33
CA MET A 8 6.48 24.05 -23.06
C MET A 8 6.02 23.09 -24.15
N MET A 9 6.73 22.94 -25.27
CA MET A 9 6.32 22.02 -26.35
C MET A 9 7.43 21.01 -26.66
N GLY A 10 7.41 19.92 -25.92
CA GLY A 10 8.29 18.78 -26.11
C GLY A 10 7.98 17.67 -25.11
N GLY A 11 6.70 17.40 -24.88
CA GLY A 11 6.27 16.25 -24.09
C GLY A 11 6.64 14.96 -24.84
N ALA A 12 7.87 14.50 -24.66
CA ALA A 12 8.12 13.07 -24.68
C ALA A 12 7.48 12.55 -23.40
N VAL A 13 6.31 11.92 -23.52
CA VAL A 13 5.75 11.06 -22.49
C VAL A 13 6.81 10.01 -22.21
N ALA A 14 7.58 10.20 -21.14
CA ALA A 14 8.65 9.29 -20.77
C ALA A 14 8.05 8.08 -20.04
N ALA A 15 8.45 6.92 -20.52
CA ALA A 15 8.18 5.56 -20.06
C ALA A 15 7.93 5.33 -18.54
N GLY A 16 6.65 5.28 -18.17
CA GLY A 16 6.10 4.42 -17.09
C GLY A 16 4.60 4.20 -17.21
N LEU A 17 4.13 4.16 -18.46
CA LEU A 17 2.85 3.58 -18.82
C LEU A 17 3.02 2.06 -18.65
N MET A 18 2.09 1.38 -17.95
CA MET A 18 2.01 -0.10 -17.94
C MET A 18 2.34 -0.61 -19.35
N ALA A 19 3.49 -1.26 -19.60
CA ALA A 19 4.20 -1.23 -20.89
C ALA A 19 3.24 -1.17 -22.08
N SER A 20 2.90 0.04 -22.51
CA SER A 20 2.04 0.22 -23.67
C SER A 20 2.99 0.17 -24.85
N PRO A 21 2.76 -0.74 -25.82
CA PRO A 21 3.58 -0.75 -27.01
C PRO A 21 3.35 0.54 -27.85
N LEU A 22 2.30 1.33 -27.55
CA LEU A 22 1.98 2.60 -28.19
C LEU A 22 2.57 3.84 -27.48
N ALA A 23 3.20 3.71 -26.31
CA ALA A 23 3.70 4.84 -25.51
C ALA A 23 4.57 5.83 -26.31
N ALA A 24 5.52 5.32 -27.10
CA ALA A 24 6.39 6.13 -27.94
C ALA A 24 5.81 6.41 -29.34
N ALA A 25 4.69 5.77 -29.68
CA ALA A 25 4.08 5.82 -31.01
C ALA A 25 3.08 6.97 -31.15
N VAL A 26 2.26 7.24 -30.12
CA VAL A 26 1.29 8.34 -30.15
C VAL A 26 2.02 9.68 -30.08
N ARG A 27 1.63 10.62 -30.94
CA ARG A 27 2.29 11.91 -31.15
C ARG A 27 1.27 13.02 -31.27
N PHE A 28 1.58 14.14 -30.63
CA PHE A 28 0.81 15.39 -30.70
C PHE A 28 1.44 16.45 -31.63
N ASP A 29 2.64 16.20 -32.17
CA ASP A 29 3.32 17.11 -33.11
C ASP A 29 2.94 16.79 -34.56
N ARG A 30 2.36 17.77 -35.27
CA ARG A 30 1.98 17.69 -36.69
C ARG A 30 3.14 17.45 -37.65
N ARG A 31 4.39 17.77 -37.25
CA ARG A 31 5.58 17.68 -38.12
C ARG A 31 6.17 16.28 -38.23
N LYS A 32 5.81 15.38 -37.31
CA LYS A 32 6.33 14.02 -37.32
C LYS A 32 5.49 13.11 -38.24
N PRO A 33 6.11 12.24 -39.05
CA PRO A 33 5.37 11.29 -39.89
C PRO A 33 4.63 10.26 -39.03
N GLY A 34 3.53 9.72 -39.56
CA GLY A 34 2.67 8.75 -38.88
C GLY A 34 1.28 8.69 -39.50
N PHE A 35 0.52 7.68 -39.09
CA PHE A 35 -0.92 7.60 -39.35
C PHE A 35 -1.62 8.77 -38.68
N VAL A 36 -2.32 9.59 -39.46
CA VAL A 36 -3.00 10.81 -38.99
C VAL A 36 -4.42 10.48 -38.53
N LEU A 37 -4.74 10.74 -37.27
CA LEU A 37 -6.08 10.57 -36.71
C LEU A 37 -6.92 11.85 -36.86
N THR A 38 -6.29 13.02 -36.73
CA THR A 38 -6.92 14.34 -36.95
C THR A 38 -6.26 15.03 -38.16
N PRO A 39 -6.89 14.96 -39.36
CA PRO A 39 -6.36 15.59 -40.58
C PRO A 39 -6.27 17.13 -40.47
N ASP A 40 -5.34 17.74 -41.21
CA ASP A 40 -5.10 19.19 -41.17
C ASP A 40 -6.31 20.02 -41.67
N GLY A 41 -7.19 19.43 -42.48
CA GLY A 41 -8.46 20.03 -42.93
C GLY A 41 -9.60 19.97 -41.90
N GLY A 42 -9.36 19.44 -40.70
CA GLY A 42 -10.35 19.26 -39.65
C GLY A 42 -11.02 17.87 -39.67
N GLY A 43 -11.74 17.57 -38.58
CA GLY A 43 -12.42 16.29 -38.37
C GLY A 43 -11.54 15.19 -37.80
N VAL A 44 -12.11 13.98 -37.73
CA VAL A 44 -11.48 12.77 -37.20
C VAL A 44 -11.67 11.64 -38.19
N VAL A 45 -10.62 10.85 -38.39
CA VAL A 45 -10.68 9.65 -39.23
C VAL A 45 -11.75 8.68 -38.72
N PRO A 46 -12.61 8.11 -39.60
CA PRO A 46 -13.63 7.15 -39.19
C PRO A 46 -13.05 5.90 -38.53
N LEU A 47 -13.80 5.34 -37.59
CA LEU A 47 -13.49 4.07 -36.93
C LEU A 47 -14.37 2.98 -37.52
N PHE A 48 -13.76 1.96 -38.10
CA PHE A 48 -14.42 0.76 -38.58
C PHE A 48 -14.41 -0.33 -37.51
N VAL A 49 -15.57 -0.94 -37.29
CA VAL A 49 -15.72 -2.20 -36.55
C VAL A 49 -16.77 -3.04 -37.27
N ASP A 50 -16.50 -4.34 -37.44
CA ASP A 50 -17.41 -5.22 -38.19
C ASP A 50 -18.69 -5.47 -37.39
N ALA A 51 -19.84 -5.48 -38.05
CA ALA A 51 -21.12 -5.82 -37.43
C ALA A 51 -21.14 -7.29 -36.97
N ALA A 52 -20.34 -8.16 -37.60
CA ALA A 52 -20.19 -9.56 -37.23
C ALA A 52 -19.24 -9.82 -36.05
N ASP A 53 -18.51 -8.80 -35.58
CA ASP A 53 -17.55 -8.95 -34.49
C ASP A 53 -18.27 -9.19 -33.13
N ILE A 54 -17.51 -9.31 -32.06
CA ILE A 54 -18.04 -9.50 -30.70
C ILE A 54 -18.65 -8.19 -30.20
N SER A 55 -19.82 -8.25 -29.54
CA SER A 55 -20.55 -7.07 -29.05
C SER A 55 -19.75 -6.20 -28.08
N GLY A 56 -19.03 -6.81 -27.14
CA GLY A 56 -18.11 -6.11 -26.23
C GLY A 56 -17.01 -5.33 -26.94
N VAL A 57 -16.55 -5.80 -28.11
CA VAL A 57 -15.54 -5.12 -28.94
C VAL A 57 -16.15 -3.92 -29.65
N ARG A 58 -17.38 -4.05 -30.19
CA ARG A 58 -18.13 -2.91 -30.74
C ARG A 58 -18.38 -1.83 -29.69
N ARG A 59 -18.68 -2.22 -28.46
CA ARG A 59 -18.83 -1.31 -27.32
C ARG A 59 -17.53 -0.56 -27.02
N ALA A 60 -16.40 -1.27 -26.88
CA ALA A 60 -15.10 -0.63 -26.65
C ALA A 60 -14.64 0.27 -27.82
N ALA A 61 -14.99 -0.08 -29.06
CA ALA A 61 -14.80 0.79 -30.22
C ALA A 61 -15.61 2.10 -30.11
N ALA A 62 -16.82 2.04 -29.57
CA ALA A 62 -17.61 3.24 -29.29
C ALA A 62 -17.00 4.10 -28.18
N ASP A 63 -16.45 3.48 -27.13
CA ASP A 63 -15.72 4.21 -26.10
C ASP A 63 -14.48 4.90 -26.65
N LEU A 64 -13.69 4.23 -27.50
CA LEU A 64 -12.54 4.83 -28.18
C LEU A 64 -12.97 6.00 -29.07
N ALA A 65 -14.06 5.87 -29.83
CA ALA A 65 -14.60 6.96 -30.64
C ALA A 65 -14.99 8.18 -29.79
N ALA A 66 -15.62 7.94 -28.63
CA ALA A 66 -15.98 8.97 -27.66
C ALA A 66 -14.73 9.59 -27.00
N ASP A 67 -13.72 8.79 -26.67
CA ASP A 67 -12.44 9.23 -26.09
C ASP A 67 -11.67 10.13 -27.05
N ILE A 68 -11.64 9.80 -28.34
CA ILE A 68 -11.11 10.70 -29.37
C ILE A 68 -11.90 12.03 -29.37
N GLY A 69 -13.23 11.98 -29.17
CA GLY A 69 -14.05 13.18 -29.01
C GLY A 69 -13.74 14.00 -27.75
N ARG A 70 -13.48 13.34 -26.62
CA ARG A 70 -13.05 13.99 -25.36
C ARG A 70 -11.73 14.74 -25.56
N VAL A 71 -10.80 14.15 -26.32
CA VAL A 71 -9.49 14.75 -26.60
C VAL A 71 -9.57 15.85 -27.66
N THR A 72 -10.27 15.62 -28.77
CA THR A 72 -10.19 16.48 -29.97
C THR A 72 -11.34 17.47 -30.13
N GLY A 73 -12.47 17.24 -29.47
CA GLY A 73 -13.71 18.00 -29.65
C GLY A 73 -14.67 17.41 -30.66
N THR A 74 -14.28 16.38 -31.40
CA THR A 74 -15.14 15.70 -32.38
C THR A 74 -14.97 14.19 -32.26
N ALA A 75 -16.05 13.44 -32.04
CA ALA A 75 -15.98 11.99 -31.95
C ALA A 75 -15.66 11.37 -33.32
N ALA A 76 -14.95 10.24 -33.32
CA ALA A 76 -14.76 9.47 -34.55
C ALA A 76 -16.10 8.89 -35.03
N ARG A 77 -16.43 9.04 -36.31
CA ARG A 77 -17.62 8.40 -36.88
C ARG A 77 -17.40 6.89 -36.96
N ILE A 78 -18.28 6.11 -36.34
CA ILE A 78 -18.25 4.65 -36.41
C ILE A 78 -18.89 4.19 -37.72
N ILE A 79 -18.24 3.27 -38.42
CA ILE A 79 -18.71 2.64 -39.66
C ILE A 79 -18.60 1.11 -39.55
N GLY A 80 -19.48 0.40 -40.25
CA GLY A 80 -19.46 -1.08 -40.30
C GLY A 80 -19.78 -1.65 -41.68
N ASP A 81 -20.03 -0.80 -42.68
CA ASP A 81 -20.28 -1.23 -44.05
C ASP A 81 -18.96 -1.45 -44.80
N ARG A 82 -18.73 -2.69 -45.22
CA ARG A 82 -17.54 -3.12 -45.97
C ARG A 82 -17.58 -2.69 -47.44
N ALA A 83 -18.75 -2.31 -47.97
CA ALA A 83 -18.89 -1.87 -49.36
C ALA A 83 -18.46 -0.42 -49.57
N ALA A 84 -18.44 0.40 -48.51
CA ALA A 84 -18.15 1.83 -48.57
C ALA A 84 -17.05 2.23 -47.57
N LEU A 85 -15.84 1.69 -47.76
CA LEU A 85 -14.69 2.01 -46.93
C LEU A 85 -14.08 3.37 -47.31
N PRO A 86 -13.73 4.23 -46.33
CA PRO A 86 -13.02 5.48 -46.59
C PRO A 86 -11.55 5.21 -46.99
N ASP A 87 -10.89 6.19 -47.62
CA ASP A 87 -9.48 6.07 -48.00
C ASP A 87 -8.55 5.92 -46.79
N ARG A 88 -8.97 6.40 -45.61
CA ARG A 88 -8.26 6.29 -44.33
C ARG A 88 -9.21 5.93 -43.20
N MET A 89 -8.84 4.96 -42.37
CA MET A 89 -9.65 4.51 -41.23
C MET A 89 -8.84 3.95 -40.07
N ILE A 90 -9.42 3.98 -38.88
CA ILE A 90 -9.02 3.14 -37.76
C ILE A 90 -9.85 1.84 -37.86
N VAL A 91 -9.28 0.67 -37.63
CA VAL A 91 -9.99 -0.61 -37.62
C VAL A 91 -9.79 -1.26 -36.26
N VAL A 92 -10.87 -1.66 -35.60
CA VAL A 92 -10.83 -2.45 -34.36
C VAL A 92 -11.55 -3.77 -34.60
N GLY A 93 -10.98 -4.88 -34.13
CA GLY A 93 -11.69 -6.14 -34.13
C GLY A 93 -10.94 -7.35 -33.58
N THR A 94 -11.64 -8.48 -33.51
CA THR A 94 -11.10 -9.74 -33.01
C THR A 94 -10.77 -10.71 -34.16
N ILE A 95 -9.59 -11.34 -34.07
CA ILE A 95 -9.14 -12.36 -35.04
C ILE A 95 -10.13 -13.53 -35.06
N GLY A 96 -10.58 -13.95 -36.25
CA GLY A 96 -11.56 -15.02 -36.43
C GLY A 96 -13.03 -14.59 -36.27
N HIS A 97 -13.29 -13.35 -35.88
CA HIS A 97 -14.63 -12.78 -35.74
C HIS A 97 -14.87 -11.55 -36.61
N SER A 98 -13.80 -10.89 -37.06
CA SER A 98 -13.85 -9.73 -37.95
C SER A 98 -13.44 -10.13 -39.38
N PRO A 99 -14.40 -10.32 -40.31
CA PRO A 99 -14.11 -10.65 -41.70
C PRO A 99 -13.11 -9.70 -42.38
N LEU A 100 -13.11 -8.42 -42.02
CA LEU A 100 -12.17 -7.45 -42.57
C LEU A 100 -10.74 -7.68 -42.09
N ILE A 101 -10.56 -7.95 -40.79
CA ILE A 101 -9.25 -8.31 -40.21
C ILE A 101 -8.77 -9.63 -40.79
N ASP A 102 -9.61 -10.65 -40.85
CA ASP A 102 -9.26 -11.97 -41.38
C ASP A 102 -8.83 -11.89 -42.85
N ARG A 103 -9.48 -11.03 -43.64
CA ARG A 103 -9.05 -10.74 -45.02
C ARG A 103 -7.67 -10.09 -45.07
N MET A 104 -7.37 -9.14 -44.19
CA MET A 104 -6.04 -8.53 -44.12
C MET A 104 -4.96 -9.54 -43.69
N ILE A 105 -5.30 -10.50 -42.82
CA ILE A 105 -4.41 -11.60 -42.44
C ILE A 105 -4.19 -12.54 -43.63
N ALA A 106 -5.26 -13.02 -44.26
CA ALA A 106 -5.19 -13.96 -45.38
C ALA A 106 -4.44 -13.42 -46.61
N THR A 107 -4.47 -12.09 -46.80
CA THR A 107 -3.74 -11.41 -47.88
C THR A 107 -2.32 -10.98 -47.49
N GLY A 108 -1.85 -11.34 -46.29
CA GLY A 108 -0.51 -11.00 -45.78
C GLY A 108 -0.29 -9.52 -45.47
N LYS A 109 -1.36 -8.72 -45.36
CA LYS A 109 -1.31 -7.28 -45.08
C LYS A 109 -1.17 -6.98 -43.59
N LEU A 110 -1.79 -7.79 -42.73
CA LEU A 110 -1.70 -7.69 -41.27
C LEU A 110 -0.87 -8.86 -40.72
N ASP A 111 0.19 -8.55 -39.96
CA ASP A 111 1.01 -9.56 -39.28
C ASP A 111 0.55 -9.77 -37.84
N VAL A 112 -0.06 -10.92 -37.57
CA VAL A 112 -0.56 -11.34 -36.25
C VAL A 112 0.39 -12.30 -35.52
N THR A 113 1.62 -12.48 -36.02
CA THR A 113 2.64 -13.30 -35.36
C THR A 113 2.87 -12.87 -33.92
N GLY A 114 2.76 -13.81 -32.98
CA GLY A 114 2.92 -13.52 -31.56
C GLY A 114 1.65 -13.06 -30.84
N VAL A 115 0.51 -12.98 -31.53
CA VAL A 115 -0.82 -12.67 -30.96
C VAL A 115 -1.79 -13.83 -31.11
N THR A 116 -1.92 -14.42 -32.30
CA THR A 116 -2.89 -15.49 -32.57
C THR A 116 -2.80 -16.65 -31.57
N GLY A 117 -3.95 -17.07 -31.04
CA GLY A 117 -4.07 -18.19 -30.10
C GLY A 117 -3.56 -17.91 -28.68
N LYS A 118 -3.11 -16.68 -28.38
CA LYS A 118 -2.69 -16.27 -27.04
C LYS A 118 -3.84 -15.68 -26.24
N TRP A 119 -3.75 -15.76 -24.92
CA TRP A 119 -4.69 -15.13 -24.00
C TRP A 119 -4.48 -13.62 -23.98
N GLU A 120 -5.54 -12.85 -24.30
CA GLU A 120 -5.64 -11.39 -24.13
C GLU A 120 -4.53 -10.56 -24.80
N ALA A 121 -3.95 -11.09 -25.88
CA ALA A 121 -2.90 -10.43 -26.65
C ALA A 121 -3.50 -9.55 -27.75
N PHE A 122 -2.75 -8.54 -28.21
CA PHE A 122 -3.17 -7.71 -29.34
C PHE A 122 -1.99 -7.15 -30.14
N VAL A 123 -2.29 -6.73 -31.36
CA VAL A 123 -1.38 -5.96 -32.22
C VAL A 123 -2.04 -4.68 -32.68
N VAL A 124 -1.27 -3.60 -32.68
CA VAL A 124 -1.61 -2.33 -33.34
C VAL A 124 -0.64 -2.11 -34.48
N GLN A 125 -1.14 -1.99 -35.70
CA GLN A 125 -0.31 -1.86 -36.90
C GLN A 125 -0.84 -0.80 -37.85
N THR A 126 0.04 0.09 -38.31
CA THR A 126 -0.26 0.97 -39.43
C THR A 126 0.01 0.25 -40.75
N ILE A 127 -0.96 0.19 -41.65
CA ILE A 127 -0.86 -0.54 -42.91
C ILE A 127 -1.16 0.40 -44.06
N ALA A 128 -0.24 0.46 -45.04
CA ALA A 128 -0.45 1.16 -46.30
C ALA A 128 -1.12 0.23 -47.32
N ASN A 129 -2.09 0.76 -48.06
CA ASN A 129 -2.89 0.02 -49.04
C ASN A 129 -3.41 -1.34 -48.49
N PRO A 130 -4.09 -1.36 -47.33
CA PRO A 130 -4.54 -2.61 -46.69
C PRO A 130 -5.61 -3.34 -47.53
N LEU A 131 -6.43 -2.58 -48.27
CA LEU A 131 -7.56 -3.05 -49.05
C LEU A 131 -7.72 -2.19 -50.31
N PRO A 132 -8.36 -2.68 -51.38
CA PRO A 132 -8.69 -1.85 -52.54
C PRO A 132 -9.46 -0.58 -52.13
N GLY A 133 -9.02 0.58 -52.61
CA GLY A 133 -9.65 1.88 -52.30
C GLY A 133 -9.27 2.47 -50.93
N VAL A 134 -8.65 1.70 -50.03
CA VAL A 134 -8.15 2.19 -48.75
C VAL A 134 -6.66 2.48 -48.87
N ARG A 135 -6.27 3.74 -48.72
CA ARG A 135 -4.88 4.19 -48.79
C ARG A 135 -4.10 3.84 -47.53
N GLU A 136 -4.71 3.97 -46.35
CA GLU A 136 -4.02 3.69 -45.09
C GLU A 136 -4.99 3.30 -43.96
N ALA A 137 -4.63 2.32 -43.12
CA ALA A 137 -5.38 2.00 -41.92
C ALA A 137 -4.48 1.88 -40.68
N LEU A 138 -5.03 2.27 -39.52
CA LEU A 138 -4.50 1.87 -38.20
C LEU A 138 -5.34 0.71 -37.70
N VAL A 139 -4.79 -0.49 -37.69
CA VAL A 139 -5.50 -1.72 -37.34
C VAL A 139 -5.14 -2.14 -35.92
N ILE A 140 -6.15 -2.34 -35.08
CA ILE A 140 -6.09 -2.91 -33.74
C ILE A 140 -6.76 -4.29 -33.81
N ALA A 141 -5.97 -5.35 -33.68
CA ALA A 141 -6.45 -6.73 -33.75
C ALA A 141 -6.12 -7.49 -32.46
N GLY A 142 -7.16 -7.99 -31.79
CA GLY A 142 -7.03 -8.84 -30.59
C GLY A 142 -7.04 -10.32 -30.91
N SER A 143 -6.30 -11.11 -30.11
CA SER A 143 -6.36 -12.58 -30.16
C SER A 143 -7.70 -13.15 -29.73
N ASP A 144 -8.40 -12.42 -28.85
CA ASP A 144 -9.73 -12.72 -28.32
C ASP A 144 -10.51 -11.42 -28.05
N ARG A 145 -11.70 -11.53 -27.43
CA ARG A 145 -12.56 -10.40 -27.03
C ARG A 145 -11.78 -9.35 -26.22
N ARG A 146 -11.08 -9.77 -25.16
CA ARG A 146 -10.43 -8.86 -24.22
C ARG A 146 -9.15 -8.27 -24.81
N GLY A 147 -8.39 -9.03 -25.60
CA GLY A 147 -7.24 -8.51 -26.34
C GLY A 147 -7.62 -7.32 -27.24
N ALA A 148 -8.73 -7.42 -27.99
CA ALA A 148 -9.19 -6.33 -28.85
C ALA A 148 -9.64 -5.10 -28.04
N ILE A 149 -10.37 -5.33 -26.94
CA ILE A 149 -10.80 -4.28 -25.99
C ILE A 149 -9.59 -3.56 -25.38
N TYR A 150 -8.58 -4.31 -24.91
CA TYR A 150 -7.37 -3.73 -24.34
C TYR A 150 -6.56 -2.95 -25.37
N GLY A 151 -6.50 -3.39 -26.62
CA GLY A 151 -5.87 -2.62 -27.71
C GLY A 151 -6.57 -1.28 -27.96
N ALA A 152 -7.90 -1.26 -27.92
CA ALA A 152 -8.68 -0.02 -28.06
C ALA A 152 -8.44 0.93 -26.87
N TYR A 153 -8.52 0.43 -25.64
CA TYR A 153 -8.26 1.24 -24.45
C TYR A 153 -6.79 1.64 -24.28
N ASP A 154 -5.85 0.88 -24.84
CA ASP A 154 -4.45 1.28 -24.90
C ASP A 154 -4.30 2.57 -25.73
N LEU A 155 -4.96 2.63 -26.90
CA LEU A 155 -5.00 3.85 -27.70
C LEU A 155 -5.70 5.00 -26.93
N SER A 156 -6.86 4.74 -26.30
CA SER A 156 -7.55 5.75 -25.47
C SER A 156 -6.64 6.35 -24.40
N ARG A 157 -5.90 5.49 -23.70
CA ARG A 157 -4.94 5.89 -22.68
C ARG A 157 -3.82 6.74 -23.26
N MET A 158 -3.26 6.31 -24.39
CA MET A 158 -2.14 7.01 -25.04
C MET A 158 -2.52 8.36 -25.65
N ILE A 159 -3.78 8.55 -26.09
CA ILE A 159 -4.25 9.86 -26.55
C ILE A 159 -4.58 10.82 -25.40
N GLY A 160 -4.51 10.36 -24.14
CA GLY A 160 -4.61 11.20 -22.94
C GLY A 160 -5.88 10.99 -22.09
N VAL A 161 -6.64 9.91 -22.28
CA VAL A 161 -7.79 9.59 -21.42
C VAL A 161 -7.38 8.65 -20.30
N SER A 162 -7.35 9.16 -19.06
CA SER A 162 -7.06 8.35 -17.87
C SER A 162 -8.14 7.27 -17.64
N PRO A 163 -7.79 6.07 -17.15
CA PRO A 163 -8.76 5.13 -16.59
C PRO A 163 -9.69 5.76 -15.54
N TRP A 164 -9.18 6.78 -14.84
CA TRP A 164 -9.86 7.48 -13.75
C TRP A 164 -10.59 8.76 -14.19
N TYR A 165 -10.78 9.00 -15.50
CA TYR A 165 -11.43 10.22 -16.00
C TYR A 165 -12.80 10.48 -15.38
N TRP A 166 -13.54 9.40 -15.09
CA TRP A 166 -14.82 9.45 -14.41
C TRP A 166 -14.71 9.06 -12.94
N TRP A 167 -13.91 8.06 -12.59
CA TRP A 167 -13.84 7.53 -11.21
C TRP A 167 -13.04 8.41 -10.22
N ALA A 168 -12.24 9.35 -10.71
CA ALA A 168 -11.56 10.36 -9.90
C ALA A 168 -11.47 11.73 -10.58
N ASP A 169 -12.43 12.04 -11.45
CA ASP A 169 -12.59 13.34 -12.12
C ASP A 169 -11.34 13.85 -12.84
N VAL A 170 -10.48 12.95 -13.31
CA VAL A 170 -9.24 13.33 -13.99
C VAL A 170 -9.58 14.01 -15.32
N PRO A 171 -9.19 15.28 -15.53
CA PRO A 171 -9.58 16.01 -16.73
C PRO A 171 -8.84 15.50 -17.95
N VAL A 172 -9.55 15.40 -19.08
CA VAL A 172 -8.95 15.03 -20.37
C VAL A 172 -8.35 16.29 -21.02
N VAL A 173 -7.04 16.28 -21.24
CA VAL A 173 -6.33 17.38 -21.90
C VAL A 173 -6.69 17.42 -23.39
N ARG A 174 -7.10 18.59 -23.89
CA ARG A 174 -7.45 18.77 -25.31
C ARG A 174 -6.20 18.73 -26.20
N GLN A 175 -6.30 18.01 -27.32
CA GLN A 175 -5.25 17.92 -28.33
C GLN A 175 -5.84 18.12 -29.73
N ALA A 176 -5.27 19.06 -30.49
CA ALA A 176 -5.71 19.34 -31.86
C ALA A 176 -5.15 18.33 -32.89
N HIS A 177 -3.97 17.78 -32.60
CA HIS A 177 -3.23 16.91 -33.51
C HIS A 177 -2.99 15.56 -32.85
N LEU A 178 -3.49 14.49 -33.47
CA LEU A 178 -3.26 13.12 -33.06
C LEU A 178 -2.68 12.32 -34.22
N ARG A 179 -1.53 11.69 -33.98
CA ARG A 179 -0.87 10.79 -34.93
C ARG A 179 -0.34 9.55 -34.21
N VAL A 180 -0.28 8.43 -34.91
CA VAL A 180 0.41 7.21 -34.47
C VAL A 180 1.59 6.97 -35.41
N ALA A 181 2.79 6.84 -34.87
CA ALA A 181 3.98 6.53 -35.66
C ALA A 181 3.75 5.26 -36.49
N HIS A 182 4.26 5.24 -37.72
CA HIS A 182 4.14 4.04 -38.53
C HIS A 182 4.92 2.90 -37.89
N GLY A 183 4.32 1.72 -37.82
CA GLY A 183 4.94 0.57 -37.21
C GLY A 183 3.96 -0.54 -36.87
N ARG A 184 4.51 -1.55 -36.20
CA ARG A 184 3.82 -2.71 -35.64
C ARG A 184 4.15 -2.81 -34.17
N TYR A 185 3.12 -2.79 -33.33
CA TYR A 185 3.19 -2.69 -31.89
C TYR A 185 2.45 -3.88 -31.29
N VAL A 186 3.15 -4.75 -30.60
CA VAL A 186 2.59 -6.02 -30.10
C VAL A 186 2.56 -6.03 -28.58
N GLN A 187 1.43 -6.45 -28.03
CA GLN A 187 1.27 -6.77 -26.62
C GLN A 187 0.99 -8.27 -26.49
N GLY A 188 1.85 -8.97 -25.75
CA GLY A 188 1.66 -10.39 -25.42
C GLY A 188 0.68 -10.61 -24.26
N SER A 189 0.49 -11.87 -23.89
CA SER A 189 -0.36 -12.24 -22.75
C SER A 189 0.11 -11.60 -21.44
N PRO A 190 -0.83 -11.28 -20.53
CA PRO A 190 -0.48 -10.82 -19.19
C PRO A 190 0.22 -11.92 -18.40
N ALA A 191 1.02 -11.53 -17.40
CA ALA A 191 1.70 -12.46 -16.52
C ALA A 191 0.72 -13.25 -15.63
N VAL A 192 -0.36 -12.60 -15.19
CA VAL A 192 -1.43 -13.21 -14.40
C VAL A 192 -2.71 -13.32 -15.23
N LYS A 193 -3.31 -14.51 -15.26
CA LYS A 193 -4.42 -14.82 -16.17
C LYS A 193 -5.75 -14.18 -15.78
N TYR A 194 -6.14 -14.25 -14.51
CA TYR A 194 -7.31 -13.56 -13.96
C TYR A 194 -6.85 -12.47 -12.98
N ARG A 195 -7.25 -11.23 -13.21
CA ARG A 195 -6.76 -10.03 -12.51
C ARG A 195 -7.94 -9.16 -12.15
N GLY A 196 -8.14 -8.92 -10.86
CA GLY A 196 -9.39 -8.32 -10.42
C GLY A 196 -9.36 -7.65 -9.06
N ILE A 197 -10.55 -7.23 -8.67
CA ILE A 197 -10.86 -6.63 -7.38
C ILE A 197 -12.06 -7.35 -6.76
N PHE A 198 -12.21 -7.19 -5.46
CA PHE A 198 -13.40 -7.55 -4.68
C PHE A 198 -13.96 -6.27 -4.05
N LEU A 199 -15.19 -5.92 -4.41
CA LEU A 199 -15.96 -4.92 -3.68
C LEU A 199 -16.50 -5.58 -2.41
N ASN A 200 -16.03 -5.14 -1.26
CA ASN A 200 -16.37 -5.69 0.04
C ASN A 200 -16.41 -4.53 1.04
N ASP A 201 -16.80 -4.80 2.28
CA ASP A 201 -16.78 -3.82 3.36
C ASP A 201 -17.56 -2.54 2.95
N GLU A 202 -18.55 -2.71 2.06
CA GLU A 202 -19.08 -1.67 1.19
C GLU A 202 -20.08 -0.71 1.87
N ALA A 203 -20.35 -0.92 3.15
CA ALA A 203 -21.30 -0.13 3.92
C ALA A 203 -20.56 0.56 5.08
N PRO A 204 -20.76 1.88 5.28
CA PRO A 204 -21.84 2.69 4.72
C PRO A 204 -21.53 3.37 3.38
N CYS A 205 -20.27 3.39 2.94
CA CYS A 205 -19.80 4.30 1.90
C CYS A 205 -20.33 3.97 0.49
N LEU A 206 -19.85 2.88 -0.12
CA LEU A 206 -20.23 2.50 -1.49
C LEU A 206 -21.71 2.16 -1.59
N SER A 207 -22.27 1.51 -0.57
CA SER A 207 -23.70 1.19 -0.47
C SER A 207 -24.56 2.46 -0.45
N GLY A 208 -24.19 3.45 0.36
CA GLY A 208 -24.88 4.75 0.41
C GLY A 208 -24.79 5.49 -0.93
N TRP A 209 -23.59 5.58 -1.50
CA TRP A 209 -23.38 6.27 -2.77
C TRP A 209 -24.09 5.58 -3.95
N THR A 210 -24.04 4.26 -4.06
CA THR A 210 -24.72 3.54 -5.15
C THR A 210 -26.23 3.62 -5.03
N THR A 211 -26.76 3.59 -3.81
CA THR A 211 -28.18 3.83 -3.54
C THR A 211 -28.58 5.22 -4.03
N GLU A 212 -27.83 6.27 -3.67
CA GLU A 212 -28.13 7.64 -4.09
C GLU A 212 -28.01 7.83 -5.60
N LYS A 213 -26.93 7.35 -6.23
CA LYS A 213 -26.59 7.68 -7.63
C LYS A 213 -27.21 6.74 -8.66
N PHE A 214 -27.48 5.49 -8.30
CA PHE A 214 -27.95 4.46 -9.22
C PHE A 214 -29.23 3.75 -8.78
N GLY A 215 -29.68 3.94 -7.53
CA GLY A 215 -30.75 3.16 -6.92
C GLY A 215 -30.29 1.79 -6.40
N GLY A 216 -28.98 1.60 -6.18
CA GLY A 216 -28.36 0.38 -5.67
C GLY A 216 -27.33 -0.26 -6.62
N MET A 217 -26.89 -1.46 -6.27
CA MET A 217 -25.86 -2.25 -6.98
C MET A 217 -26.39 -2.93 -8.25
N ASN A 218 -26.83 -2.14 -9.23
CA ASN A 218 -27.44 -2.63 -10.49
C ASN A 218 -26.55 -2.46 -11.72
N ALA A 219 -27.05 -2.83 -12.90
CA ALA A 219 -26.25 -2.88 -14.13
C ALA A 219 -25.73 -1.50 -14.57
N LYS A 220 -26.38 -0.39 -14.14
CA LYS A 220 -25.88 0.96 -14.44
C LYS A 220 -24.61 1.27 -13.66
N PHE A 221 -24.57 0.89 -12.38
CA PHE A 221 -23.38 0.99 -11.54
C PHE A 221 -22.28 0.05 -12.05
N TYR A 222 -22.60 -1.24 -12.19
CA TYR A 222 -21.63 -2.24 -12.60
C TYR A 222 -21.08 -1.97 -14.01
N GLY A 223 -21.87 -1.44 -14.94
CA GLY A 223 -21.36 -1.02 -16.26
C GLY A 223 -20.25 0.04 -16.17
N ARG A 224 -20.33 0.99 -15.21
CA ARG A 224 -19.24 1.95 -14.95
C ARG A 224 -18.01 1.30 -14.35
N LEU A 225 -18.20 0.30 -13.50
CA LEU A 225 -17.10 -0.46 -12.90
C LEU A 225 -16.41 -1.35 -13.93
N PHE A 226 -17.16 -2.04 -14.79
CA PHE A 226 -16.63 -2.89 -15.85
C PHE A 226 -15.78 -2.07 -16.84
N GLU A 227 -16.23 -0.86 -17.20
CA GLU A 227 -15.43 0.07 -18.00
C GLU A 227 -14.07 0.37 -17.33
N LEU A 228 -14.08 0.68 -16.03
CA LEU A 228 -12.86 0.96 -15.26
C LEU A 228 -11.92 -0.25 -15.25
N LEU A 229 -12.42 -1.44 -14.92
CA LEU A 229 -11.61 -2.65 -14.87
C LEU A 229 -10.93 -2.93 -16.21
N LEU A 230 -11.66 -2.83 -17.33
CA LEU A 230 -11.07 -3.03 -18.64
C LEU A 230 -10.03 -1.96 -19.00
N ARG A 231 -10.26 -0.69 -18.62
CA ARG A 231 -9.27 0.40 -18.80
C ARG A 231 -8.00 0.19 -17.97
N LEU A 232 -8.12 -0.46 -16.81
CA LEU A 232 -7.01 -0.89 -15.95
C LEU A 232 -6.39 -2.24 -16.40
N ARG A 233 -6.88 -2.83 -17.50
CA ARG A 233 -6.50 -4.16 -18.01
C ARG A 233 -6.79 -5.33 -17.04
N ALA A 234 -7.77 -5.16 -16.15
CA ALA A 234 -8.37 -6.22 -15.36
C ALA A 234 -9.45 -6.98 -16.16
N ASN A 235 -9.76 -8.19 -15.71
CA ASN A 235 -10.78 -9.06 -16.30
C ASN A 235 -11.60 -9.86 -15.27
N TYR A 236 -11.37 -9.70 -13.97
CA TYR A 236 -12.00 -10.50 -12.92
C TYR A 236 -12.64 -9.62 -11.85
N LEU A 237 -13.79 -10.04 -11.32
CA LEU A 237 -14.51 -9.31 -10.28
C LEU A 237 -15.21 -10.26 -9.31
N TRP A 238 -15.06 -9.97 -8.02
CA TRP A 238 -16.01 -10.37 -6.99
C TRP A 238 -16.93 -9.17 -6.67
N PRO A 239 -18.25 -9.30 -6.87
CA PRO A 239 -19.19 -8.20 -6.64
C PRO A 239 -19.44 -7.97 -5.14
N ALA A 240 -20.05 -6.81 -4.82
CA ALA A 240 -20.53 -6.50 -3.48
C ALA A 240 -21.56 -7.56 -3.01
N MET A 241 -21.47 -7.96 -1.75
CA MET A 241 -22.17 -9.16 -1.25
C MET A 241 -22.67 -9.08 0.19
N TRP A 242 -22.35 -8.06 0.98
CA TRP A 242 -22.78 -7.99 2.39
C TRP A 242 -24.30 -7.98 2.52
N ASN A 243 -24.96 -7.12 1.74
CA ASN A 243 -26.42 -7.05 1.68
C ASN A 243 -26.94 -7.01 0.24
N ASN A 244 -26.19 -7.64 -0.66
CA ASN A 244 -26.43 -7.65 -2.09
C ASN A 244 -26.28 -9.05 -2.67
N ALA A 245 -27.00 -9.33 -3.75
CA ALA A 245 -26.87 -10.55 -4.52
C ALA A 245 -26.80 -10.18 -6.01
N PHE A 246 -25.58 -10.05 -6.55
CA PHE A 246 -25.30 -9.53 -7.90
C PHE A 246 -26.27 -9.99 -9.00
N ALA A 247 -26.55 -11.30 -9.09
CA ALA A 247 -27.42 -11.85 -10.14
C ALA A 247 -28.93 -11.75 -9.86
N ILE A 248 -29.30 -11.34 -8.64
CA ILE A 248 -30.68 -11.17 -8.17
C ILE A 248 -31.09 -9.70 -8.13
N ASP A 249 -30.21 -8.84 -7.60
CA ASP A 249 -30.46 -7.39 -7.46
C ASP A 249 -30.81 -6.74 -8.81
N ASP A 250 -30.17 -7.20 -9.89
CA ASP A 250 -30.53 -6.88 -11.27
C ASP A 250 -30.19 -8.07 -12.19
N PRO A 251 -31.18 -8.75 -12.81
CA PRO A 251 -30.92 -9.84 -13.74
C PRO A 251 -30.05 -9.46 -14.96
N ALA A 252 -29.90 -8.17 -15.27
CA ALA A 252 -29.03 -7.69 -16.34
C ALA A 252 -27.54 -7.67 -15.95
N ASN A 253 -27.20 -7.75 -14.66
CA ASN A 253 -25.82 -7.68 -14.16
C ASN A 253 -24.92 -8.77 -14.79
N ALA A 254 -25.32 -10.03 -14.70
CA ALA A 254 -24.50 -11.16 -15.19
C ALA A 254 -24.36 -11.20 -16.72
N PRO A 255 -25.43 -11.03 -17.53
CA PRO A 255 -25.30 -10.89 -18.97
C PRO A 255 -24.45 -9.68 -19.41
N MET A 256 -24.54 -8.56 -18.68
CA MET A 256 -23.71 -7.38 -18.98
C MET A 256 -22.22 -7.64 -18.69
N ALA A 257 -21.90 -8.34 -17.60
CA ALA A 257 -20.51 -8.74 -17.33
C ALA A 257 -19.94 -9.59 -18.47
N GLU A 258 -20.70 -10.57 -18.95
CA GLU A 258 -20.35 -11.38 -20.12
C GLU A 258 -20.15 -10.52 -21.38
N ASP A 259 -21.05 -9.59 -21.66
CA ASP A 259 -20.92 -8.70 -22.83
C ASP A 259 -19.65 -7.84 -22.76
N TYR A 260 -19.30 -7.31 -21.58
CA TYR A 260 -18.06 -6.57 -21.36
C TYR A 260 -16.82 -7.47 -21.40
N GLY A 261 -16.98 -8.77 -21.14
CA GLY A 261 -15.90 -9.72 -20.96
C GLY A 261 -15.28 -9.71 -19.57
N ILE A 262 -16.01 -9.26 -18.54
CA ILE A 262 -15.61 -9.40 -17.14
C ILE A 262 -15.98 -10.81 -16.67
N VAL A 263 -14.97 -11.58 -16.30
CA VAL A 263 -15.12 -12.89 -15.70
C VAL A 263 -15.61 -12.70 -14.27
N MET A 264 -16.77 -13.28 -13.95
CA MET A 264 -17.35 -13.17 -12.62
C MET A 264 -16.88 -14.33 -11.73
N GLY A 265 -16.52 -14.00 -10.50
CA GLY A 265 -16.34 -14.96 -9.41
C GLY A 265 -17.16 -14.55 -8.19
N THR A 266 -17.02 -15.32 -7.13
CA THR A 266 -17.61 -15.06 -5.82
C THR A 266 -16.59 -15.28 -4.72
N SER A 267 -16.78 -14.67 -3.55
CA SER A 267 -15.83 -14.82 -2.44
C SER A 267 -15.76 -16.28 -1.96
N HIS A 268 -14.76 -16.57 -1.11
CA HIS A 268 -14.42 -17.94 -0.73
C HIS A 268 -15.50 -18.74 0.01
N HIS A 269 -16.53 -18.07 0.54
CA HIS A 269 -17.64 -18.71 1.26
C HIS A 269 -18.95 -18.68 0.47
N GLU A 270 -18.89 -18.31 -0.81
CA GLU A 270 -20.03 -18.16 -1.72
C GLU A 270 -19.92 -19.14 -2.90
N PRO A 271 -19.97 -20.46 -2.65
CA PRO A 271 -19.68 -21.44 -3.69
C PRO A 271 -20.76 -21.52 -4.76
N MET A 272 -20.38 -22.02 -5.94
CA MET A 272 -21.30 -22.40 -7.04
C MET A 272 -22.08 -21.23 -7.65
N MET A 273 -21.45 -20.03 -7.70
CA MET A 273 -22.03 -18.80 -8.26
C MET A 273 -23.32 -18.35 -7.54
N ARG A 274 -23.33 -18.51 -6.22
CA ARG A 274 -24.42 -18.12 -5.33
C ARG A 274 -23.91 -17.15 -4.28
N ALA A 275 -24.43 -15.93 -4.29
CA ALA A 275 -24.08 -14.94 -3.27
C ALA A 275 -24.67 -15.35 -1.91
N HIS A 276 -24.03 -14.92 -0.82
CA HIS A 276 -24.46 -15.26 0.55
C HIS A 276 -25.93 -14.91 0.82
N LYS A 277 -26.34 -13.71 0.39
CA LYS A 277 -27.71 -13.20 0.53
C LYS A 277 -28.77 -14.04 -0.17
N GLU A 278 -28.42 -14.74 -1.26
CA GLU A 278 -29.35 -15.65 -1.93
C GLU A 278 -29.80 -16.80 -1.02
N TRP A 279 -28.91 -17.26 -0.12
CA TRP A 279 -29.27 -18.25 0.89
C TRP A 279 -30.02 -17.60 2.04
N THR A 280 -29.48 -16.54 2.66
CA THR A 280 -30.07 -15.99 3.90
C THR A 280 -31.49 -15.50 3.72
N ASP A 281 -31.80 -14.94 2.55
CA ASP A 281 -33.13 -14.38 2.26
C ASP A 281 -34.15 -15.47 1.89
N ASN A 282 -33.69 -16.64 1.43
CA ASN A 282 -34.56 -17.69 0.88
C ASN A 282 -34.40 -19.06 1.57
N ARG A 283 -33.63 -19.19 2.66
CA ARG A 283 -33.31 -20.49 3.28
C ARG A 283 -34.54 -21.31 3.67
N ALA A 284 -35.67 -20.67 3.97
CA ALA A 284 -36.94 -21.33 4.27
C ALA A 284 -37.48 -22.16 3.09
N GLU A 285 -37.06 -21.88 1.86
CA GLU A 285 -37.45 -22.61 0.65
C GLU A 285 -36.57 -23.85 0.38
N TYR A 286 -35.50 -24.04 1.17
CA TYR A 286 -34.47 -25.07 0.94
C TYR A 286 -34.40 -26.09 2.09
N GLY A 287 -35.26 -27.10 2.02
CA GLY A 287 -35.22 -28.26 2.92
C GLY A 287 -35.49 -27.88 4.36
N ASN A 288 -34.56 -28.18 5.27
CA ASN A 288 -34.67 -27.79 6.67
C ASN A 288 -34.12 -26.37 6.97
N GLY A 289 -33.70 -25.63 5.93
CA GLY A 289 -33.17 -24.26 6.05
C GLY A 289 -31.77 -24.14 6.66
N ALA A 290 -31.11 -25.24 7.01
CA ALA A 290 -29.76 -25.22 7.54
C ALA A 290 -28.71 -25.17 6.42
N TRP A 291 -27.73 -24.27 6.54
CA TRP A 291 -26.50 -24.28 5.73
C TRP A 291 -25.54 -25.36 6.24
N ASN A 292 -25.95 -26.62 6.12
CA ASN A 292 -25.21 -27.76 6.61
C ASN A 292 -25.34 -28.93 5.63
N TYR A 293 -24.22 -29.34 5.03
CA TYR A 293 -24.23 -30.40 4.01
C TYR A 293 -24.51 -31.78 4.60
N ALA A 294 -24.18 -32.03 5.87
CA ALA A 294 -24.45 -33.33 6.50
C ALA A 294 -25.95 -33.53 6.77
N THR A 295 -26.66 -32.46 7.16
CA THR A 295 -28.08 -32.55 7.57
C THR A 295 -29.07 -32.04 6.51
N ASN A 296 -28.62 -31.28 5.50
CA ASN A 296 -29.48 -30.66 4.48
C ASN A 296 -28.98 -30.89 3.02
N LYS A 297 -28.19 -31.95 2.78
CA LYS A 297 -27.56 -32.26 1.48
C LYS A 297 -28.45 -32.04 0.24
N PRO A 298 -29.68 -32.57 0.15
CA PRO A 298 -30.48 -32.45 -1.07
C PRO A 298 -30.82 -31.00 -1.43
N ALA A 299 -31.12 -30.18 -0.43
CA ALA A 299 -31.50 -28.78 -0.63
C ALA A 299 -30.29 -27.91 -1.00
N VAL A 300 -29.14 -28.13 -0.35
CA VAL A 300 -27.88 -27.43 -0.70
C VAL A 300 -27.45 -27.79 -2.13
N ARG A 301 -27.58 -29.05 -2.55
CA ARG A 301 -27.33 -29.45 -3.95
C ARG A 301 -28.26 -28.76 -4.94
N LYS A 302 -29.55 -28.64 -4.62
CA LYS A 302 -30.52 -27.91 -5.45
C LYS A 302 -30.10 -26.45 -5.61
N PHE A 303 -29.77 -25.79 -4.50
CA PHE A 303 -29.29 -24.41 -4.45
C PHE A 303 -28.04 -24.19 -5.32
N PHE A 304 -27.06 -25.11 -5.26
CA PHE A 304 -25.89 -25.08 -6.13
C PHE A 304 -26.23 -25.29 -7.61
N GLY A 305 -27.11 -26.24 -7.92
CA GLY A 305 -27.53 -26.51 -9.30
C GLY A 305 -28.19 -25.31 -9.98
N GLU A 306 -29.00 -24.56 -9.24
CA GLU A 306 -29.65 -23.34 -9.72
C GLU A 306 -28.63 -22.25 -10.07
N GLY A 307 -27.64 -22.01 -9.19
CA GLY A 307 -26.56 -21.03 -9.43
C GLY A 307 -25.72 -21.33 -10.67
N ILE A 308 -25.32 -22.58 -10.85
CA ILE A 308 -24.56 -23.02 -12.04
C ILE A 308 -25.41 -22.92 -13.30
N THR A 309 -26.66 -23.39 -13.26
CA THR A 309 -27.54 -23.36 -14.45
C THR A 309 -27.79 -21.93 -14.92
N ARG A 310 -27.99 -20.99 -13.98
CA ARG A 310 -28.15 -19.55 -14.28
C ARG A 310 -26.95 -18.96 -15.03
N ASN A 311 -25.74 -19.49 -14.78
CA ASN A 311 -24.50 -18.98 -15.36
C ASN A 311 -23.96 -19.81 -16.52
N ARG A 312 -24.75 -20.74 -17.09
CA ARG A 312 -24.33 -21.62 -18.19
C ARG A 312 -23.70 -20.87 -19.38
N ALA A 313 -24.23 -19.70 -19.72
CA ALA A 313 -23.81 -18.89 -20.87
C ALA A 313 -22.73 -17.83 -20.52
N ASN A 314 -22.37 -17.69 -19.24
CA ASN A 314 -21.44 -16.65 -18.78
C ASN A 314 -20.03 -17.23 -18.57
N GLU A 315 -19.02 -16.41 -18.80
CA GLU A 315 -17.64 -16.68 -18.42
C GLU A 315 -17.46 -16.44 -16.91
N VAL A 316 -17.21 -17.52 -16.17
CA VAL A 316 -17.13 -17.51 -14.70
C VAL A 316 -15.95 -18.32 -14.20
N VAL A 317 -15.43 -17.96 -13.02
CA VAL A 317 -14.60 -18.85 -12.19
C VAL A 317 -15.47 -19.32 -11.03
N VAL A 318 -15.74 -20.62 -10.99
CA VAL A 318 -16.64 -21.20 -9.99
C VAL A 318 -15.88 -21.44 -8.69
N THR A 319 -16.25 -20.72 -7.63
CA THR A 319 -15.81 -21.05 -6.27
C THR A 319 -16.40 -22.39 -5.86
N ILE A 320 -15.54 -23.32 -5.43
CA ILE A 320 -15.94 -24.63 -4.91
C ILE A 320 -15.53 -24.78 -3.44
N GLY A 321 -15.84 -25.93 -2.84
CA GLY A 321 -15.75 -26.14 -1.40
C GLY A 321 -16.97 -25.55 -0.67
N MET A 322 -16.96 -25.61 0.66
CA MET A 322 -18.03 -25.06 1.49
C MET A 322 -17.46 -24.71 2.87
N ARG A 323 -17.72 -23.48 3.31
CA ARG A 323 -17.48 -23.01 4.69
C ARG A 323 -18.83 -22.80 5.38
N GLY A 324 -18.82 -22.43 6.65
CA GLY A 324 -20.03 -22.12 7.41
C GLY A 324 -20.74 -20.87 6.89
N ASP A 325 -21.92 -20.60 7.45
CA ASP A 325 -22.78 -19.47 7.06
C ASP A 325 -22.21 -18.12 7.56
N GLY A 326 -21.99 -17.16 6.65
CA GLY A 326 -21.51 -15.82 7.01
C GLY A 326 -20.02 -15.74 7.39
N ASP A 327 -19.14 -16.28 6.55
CA ASP A 327 -17.68 -16.28 6.73
C ASP A 327 -17.18 -16.94 8.05
N VAL A 328 -17.84 -18.02 8.46
CA VAL A 328 -17.43 -18.82 9.62
C VAL A 328 -16.91 -20.19 9.20
N ALA A 329 -16.21 -20.86 10.11
CA ALA A 329 -15.71 -22.21 9.88
C ALA A 329 -16.84 -23.21 9.62
N LEU A 330 -16.57 -24.25 8.83
CA LEU A 330 -17.47 -25.38 8.64
C LEU A 330 -17.74 -26.06 10.00
N GLU A 331 -19.02 -26.36 10.28
CA GLU A 331 -19.41 -27.12 11.46
C GLU A 331 -18.73 -28.50 11.46
N SER A 332 -18.01 -28.83 12.54
CA SER A 332 -17.24 -30.08 12.59
C SER A 332 -18.16 -31.31 12.70
N THR A 333 -17.80 -32.34 11.96
CA THR A 333 -18.42 -33.68 11.96
C THR A 333 -17.84 -34.61 13.03
N GLY A 334 -16.99 -34.09 13.92
CA GLY A 334 -16.44 -34.83 15.08
C GLY A 334 -14.94 -35.09 15.03
N SER A 335 -14.27 -34.90 13.89
CA SER A 335 -12.81 -34.96 13.76
C SER A 335 -12.31 -34.24 12.50
N LEU A 336 -11.04 -33.84 12.48
CA LEU A 336 -10.42 -33.25 11.29
C LEU A 336 -10.50 -34.15 10.05
N GLN A 337 -10.35 -35.46 10.22
CA GLN A 337 -10.39 -36.42 9.11
C GLN A 337 -11.81 -36.67 8.59
N SER A 338 -12.83 -36.60 9.45
CA SER A 338 -14.22 -36.67 9.01
C SER A 338 -14.64 -35.38 8.30
N ASP A 339 -14.12 -34.23 8.71
CA ASP A 339 -14.33 -32.94 8.03
C ASP A 339 -13.70 -32.93 6.64
N VAL A 340 -12.47 -33.46 6.51
CA VAL A 340 -11.81 -33.68 5.21
C VAL A 340 -12.67 -34.56 4.29
N LYS A 341 -13.17 -35.70 4.79
CA LYS A 341 -14.03 -36.59 3.98
C LYS A 341 -15.34 -35.93 3.55
N LEU A 342 -15.95 -35.11 4.42
CA LEU A 342 -17.14 -34.34 4.07
C LEU A 342 -16.83 -33.35 2.95
N LEU A 343 -15.73 -32.61 3.05
CA LEU A 343 -15.29 -31.67 2.01
C LEU A 343 -15.00 -32.39 0.67
N GLU A 344 -14.34 -33.54 0.69
CA GLU A 344 -14.14 -34.36 -0.52
C GLU A 344 -15.48 -34.76 -1.16
N SER A 345 -16.48 -35.15 -0.35
CA SER A 345 -17.83 -35.45 -0.86
C SER A 345 -18.52 -34.22 -1.43
N ILE A 346 -18.40 -33.06 -0.79
CA ILE A 346 -19.00 -31.80 -1.27
C ILE A 346 -18.39 -31.42 -2.62
N ILE A 347 -17.07 -31.47 -2.73
CA ILE A 347 -16.36 -31.12 -3.96
C ILE A 347 -16.73 -32.09 -5.09
N ALA A 348 -16.76 -33.40 -4.83
CA ALA A 348 -17.18 -34.37 -5.84
C ALA A 348 -18.61 -34.10 -6.35
N ASP A 349 -19.52 -33.75 -5.44
CA ASP A 349 -20.89 -33.40 -5.77
C ASP A 349 -20.99 -32.09 -6.58
N GLN A 350 -20.24 -31.06 -6.19
CA GLN A 350 -20.13 -29.80 -6.92
C GLN A 350 -19.60 -30.02 -8.34
N ARG A 351 -18.58 -30.87 -8.52
CA ARG A 351 -18.04 -31.23 -9.84
C ARG A 351 -19.11 -31.84 -10.75
N ALA A 352 -19.92 -32.76 -10.24
CA ALA A 352 -21.02 -33.35 -11.00
C ALA A 352 -22.07 -32.29 -11.38
N ILE A 353 -22.40 -31.39 -10.46
CA ILE A 353 -23.33 -30.27 -10.70
C ILE A 353 -22.78 -29.33 -11.77
N ILE A 354 -21.49 -28.98 -11.72
CA ILE A 354 -20.83 -28.14 -12.72
C ILE A 354 -20.92 -28.80 -14.10
N ALA A 355 -20.57 -30.08 -14.19
CA ALA A 355 -20.57 -30.79 -15.47
C ALA A 355 -21.96 -30.82 -16.11
N GLN A 356 -22.99 -31.10 -15.31
CA GLN A 356 -24.37 -31.15 -15.77
C GLN A 356 -24.93 -29.75 -16.09
N GLY A 357 -24.73 -28.79 -15.17
CA GLY A 357 -25.29 -27.45 -15.26
C GLY A 357 -24.65 -26.61 -16.38
N MET A 358 -23.33 -26.71 -16.56
CA MET A 358 -22.59 -26.01 -17.61
C MET A 358 -22.60 -26.75 -18.96
N ALA A 359 -23.06 -28.01 -19.00
CA ALA A 359 -23.06 -28.86 -20.20
C ALA A 359 -21.66 -29.05 -20.85
N LYS A 360 -20.61 -29.10 -20.01
CA LYS A 360 -19.21 -29.36 -20.40
C LYS A 360 -18.50 -30.06 -19.25
N PRO A 361 -17.44 -30.86 -19.50
CA PRO A 361 -16.66 -31.48 -18.43
C PRO A 361 -16.22 -30.45 -17.40
N ALA A 362 -16.28 -30.81 -16.11
CA ALA A 362 -15.92 -29.88 -15.05
C ALA A 362 -14.46 -29.43 -15.17
N GLU A 363 -13.58 -30.27 -15.72
CA GLU A 363 -12.17 -29.94 -15.99
C GLU A 363 -11.98 -28.81 -17.01
N GLN A 364 -13.02 -28.46 -17.76
CA GLN A 364 -13.04 -27.36 -18.74
C GLN A 364 -13.76 -26.12 -18.21
N VAL A 365 -14.24 -26.13 -16.95
CA VAL A 365 -14.84 -24.99 -16.28
C VAL A 365 -13.86 -24.47 -15.23
N PRO A 366 -13.37 -23.22 -15.34
CA PRO A 366 -12.48 -22.64 -14.35
C PRO A 366 -13.09 -22.74 -12.94
N GLN A 367 -12.33 -23.31 -12.02
CA GLN A 367 -12.73 -23.51 -10.63
C GLN A 367 -11.61 -23.06 -9.71
N VAL A 368 -12.01 -22.46 -8.59
CA VAL A 368 -11.08 -22.03 -7.56
C VAL A 368 -11.53 -22.57 -6.22
N TRP A 369 -10.57 -23.02 -5.41
CA TRP A 369 -10.79 -23.10 -3.99
C TRP A 369 -9.80 -22.23 -3.24
N VAL A 370 -10.36 -21.35 -2.41
CA VAL A 370 -9.61 -20.38 -1.64
C VAL A 370 -9.31 -20.98 -0.27
N LEU A 371 -8.03 -21.12 0.05
CA LEU A 371 -7.59 -21.55 1.36
C LEU A 371 -7.54 -20.33 2.27
N PHE A 372 -8.67 -19.99 2.88
CA PHE A 372 -8.79 -18.89 3.84
C PHE A 372 -8.78 -19.45 5.27
N THR A 373 -8.20 -18.71 6.22
CA THR A 373 -8.28 -19.00 7.67
C THR A 373 -8.06 -20.48 8.05
N GLU A 374 -9.12 -21.19 8.45
CA GLU A 374 -9.08 -22.57 8.91
C GLU A 374 -8.89 -23.58 7.78
N VAL A 375 -9.15 -23.21 6.53
CA VAL A 375 -9.12 -24.14 5.40
C VAL A 375 -7.72 -24.71 5.15
N TYR A 376 -6.68 -23.95 5.52
CA TYR A 376 -5.29 -24.43 5.50
C TYR A 376 -5.11 -25.75 6.26
N LYS A 377 -5.79 -25.92 7.41
CA LYS A 377 -5.66 -27.13 8.24
C LYS A 377 -6.20 -28.38 7.53
N TYR A 378 -7.21 -28.23 6.66
CA TYR A 378 -7.75 -29.35 5.90
C TYR A 378 -6.80 -29.74 4.77
N TYR A 379 -6.23 -28.75 4.10
CA TYR A 379 -5.24 -28.96 3.05
C TYR A 379 -3.98 -29.66 3.60
N ASP A 380 -3.42 -29.15 4.70
CA ASP A 380 -2.26 -29.75 5.37
C ASP A 380 -2.57 -31.14 5.96
N ALA A 381 -3.84 -31.43 6.28
CA ALA A 381 -4.31 -32.74 6.73
C ALA A 381 -4.54 -33.76 5.59
N GLY A 382 -4.21 -33.41 4.34
CA GLY A 382 -4.22 -34.32 3.20
C GLY A 382 -5.49 -34.30 2.36
N LEU A 383 -6.29 -33.23 2.43
CA LEU A 383 -7.48 -33.07 1.60
C LEU A 383 -7.14 -33.10 0.10
N LYS A 384 -7.77 -34.03 -0.63
CA LYS A 384 -7.53 -34.21 -2.06
C LYS A 384 -8.36 -33.24 -2.90
N LEU A 385 -7.67 -32.50 -3.77
CA LEU A 385 -8.29 -31.58 -4.71
C LEU A 385 -8.00 -31.97 -6.16
N PRO A 386 -9.00 -31.95 -7.07
CA PRO A 386 -8.78 -32.20 -8.48
C PRO A 386 -7.66 -31.31 -9.04
N ASP A 387 -6.82 -31.86 -9.91
CA ASP A 387 -5.58 -31.23 -10.36
C ASP A 387 -5.80 -29.93 -11.17
N ASP A 388 -6.96 -29.82 -11.82
CA ASP A 388 -7.40 -28.67 -12.62
C ASP A 388 -7.97 -27.50 -11.79
N VAL A 389 -8.25 -27.70 -10.50
CA VAL A 389 -8.75 -26.63 -9.62
C VAL A 389 -7.60 -25.74 -9.18
N THR A 390 -7.77 -24.43 -9.39
CA THR A 390 -6.85 -23.40 -8.90
C THR A 390 -6.90 -23.34 -7.37
N LEU A 391 -5.72 -23.39 -6.75
CA LEU A 391 -5.60 -23.17 -5.30
C LEU A 391 -5.24 -21.71 -5.05
N MET A 392 -6.13 -20.98 -4.38
CA MET A 392 -5.88 -19.58 -4.08
C MET A 392 -5.50 -19.42 -2.61
N PHE A 393 -4.32 -18.85 -2.35
CA PHE A 393 -3.88 -18.50 -1.02
C PHE A 393 -4.32 -17.09 -0.66
N ALA A 394 -4.60 -16.86 0.62
CA ALA A 394 -4.88 -15.52 1.11
C ALA A 394 -3.66 -14.92 1.83
N ASP A 395 -3.62 -13.60 1.90
CA ASP A 395 -2.81 -12.90 2.87
C ASP A 395 -3.42 -13.00 4.28
N ASP A 396 -2.85 -12.24 5.21
CA ASP A 396 -3.22 -12.13 6.60
C ASP A 396 -4.21 -10.99 6.88
N ASN A 397 -5.01 -10.63 5.87
CA ASN A 397 -5.95 -9.50 5.89
C ASN A 397 -5.31 -8.11 6.03
N VAL A 398 -3.99 -7.98 6.18
CA VAL A 398 -3.25 -6.71 6.30
C VAL A 398 -2.06 -6.66 5.34
N GLY A 399 -2.11 -7.46 4.27
CA GLY A 399 -1.17 -7.42 3.17
C GLY A 399 0.14 -8.17 3.40
N ASN A 400 0.19 -9.24 4.21
CA ASN A 400 1.30 -10.19 4.25
C ASN A 400 0.82 -11.60 3.86
N LEU A 401 1.42 -12.18 2.82
CA LEU A 401 1.08 -13.52 2.33
C LEU A 401 1.31 -14.56 3.41
N ARG A 402 0.36 -15.49 3.56
CA ARG A 402 0.43 -16.57 4.56
C ARG A 402 1.10 -17.82 4.01
N ARG A 403 0.92 -18.10 2.72
CA ARG A 403 1.45 -19.29 2.05
C ARG A 403 1.70 -19.04 0.57
N LEU A 404 2.70 -19.72 0.03
CA LEU A 404 3.04 -19.83 -1.38
C LEU A 404 3.27 -21.28 -1.76
N PRO A 405 3.16 -21.64 -3.06
CA PRO A 405 3.29 -23.01 -3.49
C PRO A 405 4.74 -23.51 -3.34
N THR A 406 4.87 -24.69 -2.75
CA THR A 406 6.14 -25.41 -2.67
C THR A 406 6.60 -25.87 -4.06
N PRO A 407 7.89 -26.18 -4.25
CA PRO A 407 8.38 -26.71 -5.53
C PRO A 407 7.61 -27.94 -6.04
N ALA A 408 7.15 -28.82 -5.14
CA ALA A 408 6.39 -30.02 -5.50
C ALA A 408 4.94 -29.71 -5.94
N GLU A 409 4.36 -28.61 -5.43
CA GLU A 409 2.99 -28.20 -5.71
C GLU A 409 2.85 -27.46 -7.06
N ARG A 410 3.91 -26.78 -7.53
CA ARG A 410 3.90 -25.93 -8.74
C ARG A 410 3.58 -26.66 -10.05
N GLY A 411 3.58 -28.00 -10.06
CA GLY A 411 3.24 -28.81 -11.24
C GLY A 411 1.74 -28.99 -11.50
N ARG A 412 0.87 -28.54 -10.59
CA ARG A 412 -0.59 -28.70 -10.72
C ARG A 412 -1.15 -27.92 -11.90
N LYS A 413 -2.07 -28.53 -12.67
CA LYS A 413 -2.66 -27.92 -13.87
C LYS A 413 -3.47 -26.66 -13.59
N GLY A 414 -4.19 -26.63 -12.47
CA GLY A 414 -5.01 -25.47 -12.07
C GLY A 414 -4.20 -24.26 -11.59
N GLY A 415 -2.89 -24.41 -11.36
CA GLY A 415 -2.03 -23.35 -10.86
C GLY A 415 -2.43 -22.81 -9.48
N PHE A 416 -1.94 -21.62 -9.16
CA PHE A 416 -2.17 -20.95 -7.88
C PHE A 416 -2.58 -19.50 -8.06
N GLY A 417 -3.34 -18.98 -7.11
CA GLY A 417 -3.74 -17.58 -7.05
C GLY A 417 -3.48 -16.94 -5.68
N ILE A 418 -3.70 -15.64 -5.60
CA ILE A 418 -3.60 -14.80 -4.40
C ILE A 418 -4.88 -13.99 -4.23
N TYR A 419 -5.45 -14.05 -3.03
CA TYR A 419 -6.39 -13.09 -2.49
C TYR A 419 -5.66 -12.15 -1.51
N PHE A 420 -5.61 -10.86 -1.84
CA PHE A 420 -4.86 -9.83 -1.11
C PHE A 420 -5.82 -8.79 -0.50
N HIS A 421 -5.46 -8.13 0.59
CA HIS A 421 -6.28 -7.08 1.19
C HIS A 421 -5.62 -5.70 1.08
N MET A 422 -6.41 -4.73 0.60
CA MET A 422 -6.12 -3.30 0.71
C MET A 422 -7.14 -2.58 1.62
N ASP A 423 -8.18 -3.29 2.02
CA ASP A 423 -9.23 -2.90 2.95
C ASP A 423 -9.62 -4.15 3.76
N MET A 424 -10.12 -3.95 4.99
CA MET A 424 -10.57 -5.08 5.81
C MET A 424 -11.56 -4.64 6.89
N HIS A 425 -12.69 -5.34 6.95
CA HIS A 425 -13.56 -5.42 8.14
C HIS A 425 -13.37 -6.76 8.88
N GLY A 426 -12.36 -6.84 9.75
CA GLY A 426 -12.10 -8.06 10.51
C GLY A 426 -10.76 -8.09 11.21
N GLY A 427 -10.39 -9.26 11.72
CA GLY A 427 -9.12 -9.47 12.43
C GLY A 427 -7.89 -9.35 11.51
N PRO A 428 -6.73 -8.90 12.04
CA PRO A 428 -6.49 -8.57 13.45
C PRO A 428 -7.08 -7.22 13.90
N PHE A 429 -7.48 -6.37 12.97
CA PHE A 429 -8.16 -5.09 13.20
C PHE A 429 -8.68 -4.54 11.87
N ALA A 430 -9.80 -3.82 11.89
CA ALA A 430 -10.32 -3.19 10.69
C ALA A 430 -9.52 -1.93 10.30
N TYR A 431 -9.46 -1.68 8.99
CA TYR A 431 -8.93 -0.46 8.38
C TYR A 431 -9.69 -0.25 7.06
N GLN A 432 -10.58 0.73 7.04
CA GLN A 432 -11.66 0.85 6.04
C GLN A 432 -11.78 2.26 5.45
N TRP A 433 -11.12 3.26 6.06
CA TRP A 433 -11.42 4.65 5.75
C TRP A 433 -10.67 5.18 4.51
N ILE A 434 -9.36 4.98 4.46
CA ILE A 434 -8.48 5.61 3.45
C ILE A 434 -7.25 4.75 3.16
N ASN A 435 -6.61 5.02 2.02
CA ASN A 435 -5.44 4.29 1.59
C ASN A 435 -4.31 4.29 2.63
N SER A 436 -3.92 3.09 3.05
CA SER A 436 -2.84 2.78 3.97
C SER A 436 -1.94 1.65 3.43
N ASN A 437 -1.84 1.55 2.10
CA ASN A 437 -1.21 0.44 1.37
C ASN A 437 -0.06 0.95 0.47
N PRO A 438 1.16 1.09 1.00
CA PRO A 438 2.29 1.62 0.25
C PRO A 438 2.74 0.64 -0.84
N LEU A 439 3.01 1.19 -2.03
CA LEU A 439 3.36 0.40 -3.21
C LEU A 439 4.56 -0.54 -3.01
N PRO A 440 5.64 -0.16 -2.28
CA PRO A 440 6.74 -1.09 -1.99
C PRO A 440 6.32 -2.35 -1.21
N LYS A 441 5.31 -2.27 -0.33
CA LYS A 441 4.80 -3.45 0.41
C LYS A 441 4.00 -4.36 -0.52
N ILE A 442 3.12 -3.79 -1.34
CA ILE A 442 2.38 -4.55 -2.36
C ILE A 442 3.37 -5.24 -3.30
N TRP A 443 4.37 -4.50 -3.78
CA TRP A 443 5.40 -5.04 -4.68
C TRP A 443 6.16 -6.20 -4.05
N GLU A 444 6.64 -6.06 -2.81
CA GLU A 444 7.47 -7.08 -2.18
C GLU A 444 6.69 -8.40 -2.01
N GLN A 445 5.44 -8.33 -1.54
CA GLN A 445 4.58 -9.49 -1.34
C GLN A 445 4.14 -10.12 -2.68
N MET A 446 3.68 -9.31 -3.63
CA MET A 446 3.24 -9.83 -4.93
C MET A 446 4.42 -10.29 -5.80
N ASN A 447 5.64 -9.80 -5.54
CA ASN A 447 6.84 -10.35 -6.16
C ASN A 447 7.11 -11.76 -5.62
N LEU A 448 6.92 -12.03 -4.33
CA LEU A 448 6.97 -13.40 -3.81
C LEU A 448 5.94 -14.27 -4.54
N ALA A 449 4.68 -13.84 -4.66
CA ALA A 449 3.67 -14.60 -5.40
C ALA A 449 4.10 -14.93 -6.84
N ASN A 450 4.61 -13.94 -7.57
CA ASN A 450 5.07 -14.12 -8.95
C ASN A 450 6.26 -15.08 -9.06
N GLN A 451 7.30 -14.92 -8.23
CA GLN A 451 8.49 -15.78 -8.28
C GLN A 451 8.20 -17.22 -7.84
N TYR A 452 7.17 -17.42 -7.02
CA TYR A 452 6.71 -18.73 -6.60
C TYR A 452 5.69 -19.35 -7.57
N GLY A 453 5.27 -18.65 -8.63
CA GLY A 453 4.39 -19.18 -9.68
C GLY A 453 2.90 -19.14 -9.33
N ALA A 454 2.49 -18.27 -8.40
CA ALA A 454 1.08 -18.06 -8.08
C ALA A 454 0.42 -17.05 -9.00
N ASN A 455 0.36 -17.35 -10.30
CA ASN A 455 -0.02 -16.42 -11.37
C ASN A 455 -1.33 -16.77 -12.11
N GLU A 456 -2.15 -17.68 -11.58
CA GLU A 456 -3.45 -17.98 -12.22
C GLU A 456 -4.49 -16.88 -11.91
N ILE A 457 -4.64 -16.50 -10.63
CA ILE A 457 -5.62 -15.50 -10.17
C ILE A 457 -4.98 -14.53 -9.18
N TRP A 458 -4.99 -13.22 -9.46
CA TRP A 458 -4.73 -12.18 -8.45
C TRP A 458 -5.97 -11.33 -8.27
N ILE A 459 -6.49 -11.29 -7.04
CA ILE A 459 -7.64 -10.46 -6.67
C ILE A 459 -7.36 -9.74 -5.35
N ALA A 460 -7.76 -8.48 -5.26
CA ALA A 460 -7.60 -7.69 -4.03
C ALA A 460 -8.96 -7.24 -3.47
N ASN A 461 -9.19 -7.37 -2.16
CA ASN A 461 -10.22 -6.62 -1.45
C ASN A 461 -9.85 -5.13 -1.51
N VAL A 462 -10.76 -4.33 -2.07
CA VAL A 462 -10.57 -2.88 -2.26
C VAL A 462 -11.62 -2.05 -1.53
N GLY A 463 -12.34 -2.65 -0.58
CA GLY A 463 -13.39 -1.97 0.16
C GLY A 463 -14.42 -1.35 -0.79
N ASP A 464 -14.64 -0.06 -0.58
CA ASP A 464 -15.51 0.82 -1.37
C ASP A 464 -14.96 1.24 -2.75
N LEU A 465 -13.84 0.66 -3.22
CA LEU A 465 -13.03 1.08 -4.38
C LEU A 465 -12.29 2.42 -4.15
N LYS A 466 -13.00 3.46 -3.73
CA LYS A 466 -12.40 4.75 -3.37
C LYS A 466 -12.12 4.78 -1.86
N PRO A 467 -11.02 5.40 -1.39
CA PRO A 467 -10.00 6.13 -2.15
C PRO A 467 -8.72 5.29 -2.38
N LEU A 468 -8.85 4.11 -3.01
CA LEU A 468 -7.74 3.17 -3.26
C LEU A 468 -7.25 3.16 -4.72
N GLU A 469 -7.50 4.23 -5.49
CA GLU A 469 -7.24 4.27 -6.93
C GLU A 469 -5.77 3.96 -7.30
N LEU A 470 -4.82 4.57 -6.58
CA LEU A 470 -3.39 4.38 -6.81
C LEU A 470 -2.92 2.94 -6.54
N PRO A 471 -3.13 2.33 -5.36
CA PRO A 471 -2.70 0.95 -5.11
C PRO A 471 -3.44 -0.08 -5.98
N ILE A 472 -4.72 0.15 -6.34
CA ILE A 472 -5.45 -0.71 -7.29
C ILE A 472 -4.76 -0.70 -8.66
N GLU A 473 -4.48 0.48 -9.21
CA GLU A 473 -3.81 0.59 -10.51
C GLU A 473 -2.42 -0.06 -10.47
N PHE A 474 -1.68 0.08 -9.36
CA PHE A 474 -0.37 -0.53 -9.19
C PHE A 474 -0.45 -2.07 -9.13
N PHE A 475 -1.38 -2.62 -8.35
CA PHE A 475 -1.59 -4.06 -8.25
C PHE A 475 -1.94 -4.68 -9.60
N LEU A 476 -2.84 -4.05 -10.35
CA LEU A 476 -3.23 -4.52 -11.69
C LEU A 476 -2.10 -4.34 -12.72
N ALA A 477 -1.29 -3.26 -12.61
CA ALA A 477 -0.10 -3.10 -13.43
C ALA A 477 0.91 -4.24 -13.20
N MET A 478 1.10 -4.62 -11.93
CA MET A 478 1.97 -5.72 -11.56
C MET A 478 1.44 -7.06 -12.05
N ALA A 479 0.13 -7.32 -11.92
CA ALA A 479 -0.50 -8.53 -12.42
C ALA A 479 -0.41 -8.63 -13.96
N TRP A 480 -0.45 -7.48 -14.65
CA TRP A 480 -0.29 -7.42 -16.11
C TRP A 480 1.14 -7.73 -16.55
N ASN A 481 2.12 -7.00 -16.01
CA ASN A 481 3.54 -7.18 -16.33
C ASN A 481 4.45 -6.82 -15.15
N PRO A 482 4.83 -7.81 -14.30
CA PRO A 482 5.67 -7.57 -13.12
C PRO A 482 7.03 -6.92 -13.46
N ALA A 483 7.56 -7.13 -14.67
CA ALA A 483 8.85 -6.59 -15.08
C ALA A 483 8.87 -5.06 -15.24
N ASP A 484 7.70 -4.44 -15.43
CA ASP A 484 7.58 -2.99 -15.59
C ASP A 484 7.58 -2.23 -14.26
N VAL A 485 7.26 -2.94 -13.16
CA VAL A 485 7.05 -2.35 -11.83
C VAL A 485 8.00 -2.91 -10.78
N GLY A 486 9.23 -3.28 -11.17
CA GLY A 486 10.28 -3.75 -10.24
C GLY A 486 10.59 -2.76 -9.11
N LYS A 487 11.21 -3.23 -8.01
CA LYS A 487 11.51 -2.41 -6.81
C LYS A 487 12.14 -1.05 -7.09
N ASP A 488 13.06 -0.98 -8.04
CA ASP A 488 13.79 0.26 -8.37
C ASP A 488 13.01 1.17 -9.34
N LYS A 489 11.87 0.70 -9.86
CA LYS A 489 11.00 1.42 -10.80
C LYS A 489 9.77 2.01 -10.14
N ILE A 490 9.44 1.64 -8.90
CA ILE A 490 8.20 2.08 -8.22
C ILE A 490 8.07 3.60 -8.19
N ALA A 491 9.12 4.31 -7.81
CA ALA A 491 9.11 5.78 -7.76
C ALA A 491 8.85 6.42 -9.14
N GLY A 492 9.50 5.90 -10.19
CA GLY A 492 9.26 6.33 -11.57
C GLY A 492 7.82 6.04 -12.01
N TRP A 493 7.32 4.84 -11.70
CA TRP A 493 5.94 4.47 -12.01
C TRP A 493 4.92 5.39 -11.32
N THR A 494 5.13 5.76 -10.04
CA THR A 494 4.27 6.71 -9.32
C THR A 494 4.34 8.11 -9.92
N ARG A 495 5.53 8.56 -10.35
CA ARG A 495 5.70 9.82 -11.10
C ARG A 495 4.89 9.81 -12.40
N ASP A 496 4.98 8.72 -13.15
CA ASP A 496 4.28 8.60 -14.43
C ASP A 496 2.77 8.44 -14.24
N TRP A 497 2.32 7.87 -13.13
CA TRP A 497 0.93 7.95 -12.70
C TRP A 497 0.51 9.40 -12.45
N ALA A 498 1.28 10.18 -11.67
CA ALA A 498 0.95 11.57 -11.39
C ALA A 498 0.95 12.44 -12.66
N GLU A 499 1.91 12.22 -13.56
CA GLU A 499 1.98 12.91 -14.85
C GLU A 499 0.76 12.61 -15.72
N ARG A 500 0.27 11.35 -15.75
CA ARG A 500 -0.96 11.00 -16.47
C ARG A 500 -2.17 11.76 -15.97
N GLN A 501 -2.30 11.98 -14.66
CA GLN A 501 -3.49 12.63 -14.10
C GLN A 501 -3.40 14.16 -14.15
N PHE A 502 -2.20 14.72 -13.93
CA PHE A 502 -2.03 16.16 -13.67
C PHE A 502 -1.09 16.88 -14.66
N GLY A 503 -0.41 16.14 -15.52
CA GLY A 503 0.64 16.66 -16.41
C GLY A 503 2.00 16.79 -15.73
N ALA A 504 3.04 17.06 -16.53
CA ALA A 504 4.43 16.97 -16.09
C ALA A 504 4.87 18.03 -15.06
N ALA A 505 4.21 19.20 -15.02
CA ALA A 505 4.68 20.37 -14.28
C ALA A 505 4.83 20.14 -12.76
N HIS A 506 3.96 19.32 -12.17
CA HIS A 506 3.96 19.01 -10.74
C HIS A 506 4.02 17.51 -10.46
N ALA A 507 4.31 16.67 -11.47
CA ALA A 507 4.24 15.21 -11.35
C ALA A 507 5.16 14.65 -10.24
N ASP A 508 6.40 15.15 -10.14
CA ASP A 508 7.36 14.74 -9.11
C ASP A 508 6.85 15.02 -7.68
N GLU A 509 6.30 16.22 -7.47
CA GLU A 509 5.78 16.64 -6.17
C GLU A 509 4.51 15.85 -5.80
N ILE A 510 3.60 15.65 -6.74
CA ILE A 510 2.37 14.88 -6.54
C ILE A 510 2.68 13.42 -6.24
N ALA A 511 3.60 12.81 -6.98
CA ALA A 511 4.04 11.44 -6.74
C ALA A 511 4.70 11.28 -5.37
N TYR A 512 5.53 12.25 -4.97
CA TYR A 512 6.07 12.30 -3.61
C TYR A 512 4.95 12.34 -2.57
N LEU A 513 3.99 13.25 -2.71
CA LEU A 513 2.87 13.40 -1.77
C LEU A 513 2.09 12.08 -1.65
N ALA A 514 1.78 11.46 -2.79
CA ALA A 514 1.03 10.20 -2.85
C ALA A 514 1.75 9.02 -2.18
N ALA A 515 3.05 8.88 -2.47
CA ALA A 515 3.88 7.87 -1.82
C ALA A 515 4.00 8.11 -0.31
N ARG A 516 4.19 9.37 0.12
CA ARG A 516 4.40 9.71 1.53
C ARG A 516 3.15 9.49 2.39
N TYR A 517 1.96 9.93 1.97
CA TYR A 517 0.77 9.74 2.80
C TYR A 517 0.45 8.25 2.96
N GLY A 518 0.57 7.46 1.88
CA GLY A 518 0.36 6.01 1.93
C GLY A 518 1.37 5.31 2.85
N LYS A 519 2.63 5.76 2.82
CA LYS A 519 3.66 5.29 3.75
C LYS A 519 3.35 5.66 5.20
N TYR A 520 3.01 6.91 5.48
CA TYR A 520 2.72 7.38 6.85
C TYR A 520 1.51 6.66 7.44
N ASN A 521 0.46 6.45 6.65
CA ASN A 521 -0.72 5.66 7.04
C ASN A 521 -0.41 4.18 7.25
N ALA A 522 0.64 3.65 6.61
CA ALA A 522 1.11 2.29 6.86
C ALA A 522 2.11 2.18 8.00
N LEU A 523 2.65 3.29 8.52
CA LEU A 523 3.44 3.23 9.75
C LEU A 523 2.52 2.73 10.85
N ARG A 524 1.34 3.35 11.01
CA ARG A 524 0.23 2.91 11.84
C ARG A 524 -1.06 3.23 11.12
N LYS A 525 -1.94 2.24 10.91
CA LYS A 525 -3.26 2.47 10.27
C LYS A 525 -4.01 3.58 11.01
N PRO A 526 -4.72 4.50 10.32
CA PRO A 526 -5.41 5.63 10.94
C PRO A 526 -6.27 5.23 12.16
N GLU A 527 -7.07 4.18 12.00
CA GLU A 527 -7.99 3.61 12.99
C GLU A 527 -7.26 3.01 14.21
N GLN A 528 -5.95 2.76 14.09
CA GLN A 528 -5.08 2.19 15.13
C GLN A 528 -4.21 3.24 15.85
N ILE A 529 -4.29 4.53 15.47
CA ILE A 529 -3.57 5.61 16.15
C ILE A 529 -4.24 5.88 17.51
N ARG A 530 -3.42 6.02 18.55
CA ARG A 530 -3.82 6.31 19.94
C ARG A 530 -2.95 7.43 20.51
N PRO A 531 -3.37 8.10 21.61
CA PRO A 531 -2.59 9.17 22.23
C PRO A 531 -1.14 8.81 22.62
N ASP A 532 -0.88 7.52 22.83
CA ASP A 532 0.42 6.96 23.25
C ASP A 532 1.17 6.22 22.13
N THR A 533 0.67 6.23 20.89
CA THR A 533 1.32 5.55 19.75
C THR A 533 2.72 6.07 19.47
N PHE A 534 2.89 7.39 19.48
CA PHE A 534 4.18 8.04 19.27
C PHE A 534 4.67 8.65 20.58
N SER A 535 5.92 8.36 20.95
CA SER A 535 6.48 8.84 22.21
C SER A 535 6.55 10.36 22.25
N LEU A 536 5.98 10.93 23.31
CA LEU A 536 6.01 12.37 23.59
C LEU A 536 7.33 12.83 24.23
N VAL A 537 8.07 11.91 24.84
CA VAL A 537 9.26 12.23 25.67
C VAL A 537 10.54 11.60 25.14
N ASN A 538 10.47 10.51 24.38
CA ASN A 538 11.66 9.84 23.85
C ASN A 538 11.87 10.18 22.37
N TYR A 539 13.11 10.55 22.02
CA TYR A 539 13.56 10.73 20.64
C TYR A 539 12.75 11.73 19.79
N ARG A 540 12.00 12.63 20.46
CA ARG A 540 11.10 13.62 19.85
C ARG A 540 10.16 12.99 18.81
N GLU A 541 9.72 11.77 19.05
CA GLU A 541 9.03 10.96 18.05
C GLU A 541 7.72 11.58 17.58
N ALA A 542 6.83 11.93 18.50
CA ALA A 542 5.57 12.60 18.17
C ALA A 542 5.79 13.95 17.47
N GLU A 543 6.80 14.71 17.91
CA GLU A 543 7.16 16.00 17.29
C GLU A 543 7.61 15.83 15.84
N ARG A 544 8.44 14.82 15.56
CA ARG A 544 8.88 14.48 14.20
C ARG A 544 7.73 14.01 13.32
N MET A 545 6.79 13.25 13.86
CA MET A 545 5.61 12.79 13.11
C MET A 545 4.67 13.95 12.76
N CYS A 546 4.37 14.84 13.70
CA CYS A 546 3.60 16.06 13.39
C CYS A 546 4.31 16.92 12.34
N ALA A 547 5.62 17.17 12.49
CA ALA A 547 6.37 17.97 11.53
C ALA A 547 6.41 17.36 10.11
N ALA A 548 6.47 16.04 10.01
CA ALA A 548 6.42 15.33 8.73
C ALA A 548 5.06 15.51 8.03
N TRP A 549 3.96 15.40 8.78
CA TRP A 549 2.61 15.65 8.27
C TRP A 549 2.38 17.13 7.90
N ASP A 550 2.82 18.07 8.74
CA ASP A 550 2.69 19.52 8.48
C ASP A 550 3.45 19.93 7.21
N ASP A 551 4.64 19.36 6.97
CA ASP A 551 5.39 19.57 5.73
C ASP A 551 4.61 19.04 4.52
N LEU A 552 3.97 17.88 4.66
CA LEU A 552 3.16 17.28 3.61
C LEU A 552 1.93 18.13 3.27
N VAL A 553 1.21 18.63 4.28
CA VAL A 553 0.08 19.55 4.11
C VAL A 553 0.51 20.82 3.39
N ARG A 554 1.60 21.45 3.86
CA ARG A 554 2.14 22.67 3.25
C ARG A 554 2.49 22.47 1.77
N ARG A 555 3.10 21.33 1.43
CA ARG A 555 3.45 20.98 0.04
C ARG A 555 2.21 20.70 -0.80
N ALA A 556 1.26 19.93 -0.29
CA ALA A 556 0.01 19.63 -0.98
C ALA A 556 -0.84 20.89 -1.24
N ASP A 557 -0.93 21.79 -0.27
CA ASP A 557 -1.62 23.08 -0.41
C ASP A 557 -0.99 23.96 -1.49
N ALA A 558 0.34 24.00 -1.55
CA ALA A 558 1.07 24.75 -2.58
C ALA A 558 0.81 24.18 -3.99
N VAL A 559 0.76 22.85 -4.14
CA VAL A 559 0.38 22.20 -5.40
C VAL A 559 -1.07 22.53 -5.76
N ASN A 560 -2.01 22.38 -4.83
CA ASN A 560 -3.42 22.67 -5.08
C ASN A 560 -3.65 24.11 -5.58
N ALA A 561 -2.95 25.07 -4.99
CA ALA A 561 -3.01 26.48 -5.39
C ALA A 561 -2.45 26.70 -6.82
N ALA A 562 -1.41 25.95 -7.21
CA ALA A 562 -0.77 26.04 -8.53
C ALA A 562 -1.51 25.27 -9.64
N LEU A 563 -2.28 24.24 -9.30
CA LEU A 563 -3.05 23.46 -10.26
C LEU A 563 -4.18 24.27 -10.91
N ARG A 564 -4.48 23.91 -12.17
CA ARG A 564 -5.64 24.48 -12.88
C ARG A 564 -6.93 24.10 -12.16
N ALA A 565 -7.95 24.95 -12.27
CA ALA A 565 -9.23 24.73 -11.60
C ALA A 565 -9.88 23.37 -11.95
N ASP A 566 -9.77 22.94 -13.21
CA ASP A 566 -10.29 21.65 -13.71
C ASP A 566 -9.55 20.42 -13.17
N GLN A 567 -8.41 20.60 -12.49
CA GLN A 567 -7.62 19.51 -11.89
C GLN A 567 -7.82 19.39 -10.37
N ARG A 568 -8.45 20.39 -9.74
CA ARG A 568 -8.50 20.48 -8.27
C ARG A 568 -9.38 19.43 -7.63
N ASP A 569 -10.50 19.05 -8.25
CA ASP A 569 -11.33 17.96 -7.72
C ASP A 569 -10.59 16.62 -7.74
N ALA A 570 -9.90 16.30 -8.85
CA ALA A 570 -9.05 15.11 -8.94
C ALA A 570 -7.90 15.15 -7.92
N PHE A 571 -7.24 16.29 -7.77
CA PHE A 571 -6.15 16.44 -6.80
C PHE A 571 -6.66 16.37 -5.36
N TYR A 572 -7.84 16.91 -5.09
CA TYR A 572 -8.44 16.89 -3.76
C TYR A 572 -8.66 15.46 -3.30
N GLN A 573 -9.37 14.65 -4.09
CA GLN A 573 -9.67 13.27 -3.72
C GLN A 573 -8.46 12.34 -3.74
N LEU A 574 -7.55 12.49 -4.70
CA LEU A 574 -6.42 11.57 -4.86
C LEU A 574 -5.24 11.88 -3.92
N VAL A 575 -5.10 13.13 -3.45
CA VAL A 575 -3.91 13.55 -2.71
C VAL A 575 -4.22 14.50 -1.54
N LEU A 576 -4.94 15.61 -1.76
CA LEU A 576 -5.03 16.66 -0.74
C LEU A 576 -5.85 16.22 0.48
N TYR A 577 -6.98 15.57 0.26
CA TYR A 577 -7.84 15.05 1.31
C TYR A 577 -7.11 14.05 2.22
N PRO A 578 -6.54 12.94 1.71
CA PRO A 578 -5.85 11.98 2.58
C PRO A 578 -4.66 12.62 3.31
N VAL A 579 -3.95 13.58 2.70
CA VAL A 579 -2.88 14.33 3.37
C VAL A 579 -3.41 15.16 4.54
N ARG A 580 -4.47 15.96 4.32
CA ARG A 580 -5.03 16.85 5.35
C ARG A 580 -5.73 16.06 6.46
N ALA A 581 -6.50 15.04 6.11
CA ALA A 581 -7.28 14.24 7.05
C ALA A 581 -6.36 13.46 8.01
N CYS A 582 -5.34 12.77 7.50
CA CYS A 582 -4.38 12.04 8.35
C CYS A 582 -3.46 12.95 9.17
N ALA A 583 -3.05 14.09 8.62
CA ALA A 583 -2.30 15.09 9.36
C ALA A 583 -3.12 15.63 10.54
N ASN A 584 -4.41 15.88 10.31
CA ASN A 584 -5.35 16.29 11.35
C ASN A 584 -5.51 15.20 12.42
N LEU A 585 -5.82 13.97 12.03
CA LEU A 585 -6.01 12.81 12.91
C LEU A 585 -4.77 12.56 13.78
N THR A 586 -3.58 12.48 13.16
CA THR A 586 -2.32 12.25 13.88
C THR A 586 -2.08 13.35 14.91
N SER A 587 -2.25 14.61 14.50
CA SER A 587 -2.05 15.76 15.39
C SER A 587 -3.11 15.86 16.50
N MET A 588 -4.33 15.39 16.26
CA MET A 588 -5.39 15.31 17.27
C MET A 588 -5.02 14.31 18.36
N TYR A 589 -4.60 13.10 17.99
CA TYR A 589 -4.16 12.11 18.97
C TYR A 589 -2.89 12.53 19.70
N VAL A 590 -1.93 13.16 19.02
CA VAL A 590 -0.75 13.74 19.69
C VAL A 590 -1.15 14.88 20.65
N ALA A 591 -2.11 15.74 20.29
CA ALA A 591 -2.63 16.76 21.20
C ALA A 591 -3.33 16.14 22.42
N ALA A 592 -4.09 15.06 22.25
CA ALA A 592 -4.69 14.31 23.34
C ALA A 592 -3.62 13.67 24.26
N GLY A 593 -2.56 13.12 23.67
CA GLY A 593 -1.41 12.59 24.40
C GLY A 593 -0.68 13.69 25.19
N ARG A 594 -0.45 14.86 24.57
CA ARG A 594 0.12 16.03 25.25
C ARG A 594 -0.79 16.51 26.37
N ASN A 595 -2.09 16.61 26.14
CA ASN A 595 -3.04 16.97 27.19
C ASN A 595 -2.94 16.04 28.42
N ALA A 596 -2.95 14.72 28.22
CA ALA A 596 -2.80 13.75 29.31
C ALA A 596 -1.45 13.89 30.04
N LEU A 597 -0.33 13.99 29.30
CA LEU A 597 1.00 14.19 29.88
C LEU A 597 1.10 15.52 30.63
N PHE A 598 0.51 16.58 30.09
CA PHE A 598 0.56 17.92 30.67
C PHE A 598 -0.26 17.99 31.96
N ALA A 599 -1.34 17.21 32.04
CA ALA A 599 -2.11 17.02 33.27
C ALA A 599 -1.26 16.31 34.35
N GLU A 600 -0.57 15.21 34.02
CA GLU A 600 0.37 14.53 34.92
C GLU A 600 1.47 15.48 35.45
N GLN A 601 1.87 16.45 34.62
CA GLN A 601 2.90 17.44 34.93
C GLN A 601 2.35 18.71 35.62
N ALA A 602 1.04 18.80 35.86
CA ALA A 602 0.34 19.99 36.37
C ALA A 602 0.68 21.28 35.59
N ARG A 603 0.68 21.20 34.25
CA ARG A 603 0.91 22.34 33.34
C ARG A 603 -0.40 23.11 33.15
N ALA A 604 -0.35 24.44 33.21
CA ALA A 604 -1.48 25.28 32.82
C ALA A 604 -1.86 25.09 31.34
N SER A 605 -0.92 24.65 30.51
CA SER A 605 -1.13 24.36 29.09
C SER A 605 -2.02 23.15 28.80
N THR A 606 -2.42 22.38 29.83
CA THR A 606 -3.36 21.26 29.71
C THR A 606 -4.68 21.67 29.03
N ALA A 607 -5.28 22.79 29.46
CA ALA A 607 -6.52 23.31 28.89
C ALA A 607 -6.37 23.76 27.42
N VAL A 608 -5.18 24.24 27.04
CA VAL A 608 -4.88 24.66 25.65
C VAL A 608 -4.85 23.45 24.72
N GLU A 609 -4.23 22.34 25.15
CA GLU A 609 -4.23 21.09 24.39
C GLU A 609 -5.64 20.48 24.33
N ALA A 610 -6.46 20.58 25.38
CA ALA A 610 -7.86 20.13 25.36
C ALA A 610 -8.67 20.86 24.28
N ASN A 611 -8.49 22.17 24.14
CA ASN A 611 -9.12 22.97 23.09
C ASN A 611 -8.61 22.62 21.70
N GLU A 612 -7.34 22.26 21.56
CA GLU A 612 -6.77 21.80 20.29
C GLU A 612 -7.37 20.47 19.83
N VAL A 613 -7.56 19.52 20.75
CA VAL A 613 -8.28 18.26 20.46
C VAL A 613 -9.70 18.55 19.96
N ARG A 614 -10.46 19.38 20.68
CA ARG A 614 -11.84 19.78 20.29
C ARG A 614 -11.87 20.46 18.91
N ARG A 615 -10.88 21.30 18.60
CA ARG A 615 -10.79 22.00 17.30
C ARG A 615 -10.52 21.01 16.17
N ARG A 616 -9.57 20.10 16.36
CA ARG A 616 -9.19 19.11 15.33
C ARG A 616 -10.28 18.08 15.08
N PHE A 617 -11.00 17.68 16.11
CA PHE A 617 -12.15 16.79 15.96
C PHE A 617 -13.26 17.42 15.09
N ARG A 618 -13.55 18.72 15.28
CA ARG A 618 -14.49 19.43 14.39
C ARG A 618 -13.98 19.58 12.96
N TYR A 619 -12.70 19.89 12.79
CA TYR A 619 -12.08 20.03 11.47
C TYR A 619 -12.08 18.73 10.67
N ASP A 620 -12.01 17.58 11.35
CA ASP A 620 -12.15 16.27 10.73
C ASP A 620 -13.48 16.14 9.98
N ARG A 621 -14.58 16.47 10.66
CA ARG A 621 -15.92 16.49 10.05
C ARG A 621 -16.01 17.45 8.86
N GLU A 622 -15.41 18.64 8.98
CA GLU A 622 -15.38 19.63 7.88
C GLU A 622 -14.67 19.09 6.63
N LEU A 623 -13.62 18.28 6.79
CA LEU A 623 -12.91 17.65 5.68
C LEU A 623 -13.79 16.60 4.99
N SER A 624 -14.46 15.73 5.75
CA SER A 624 -15.37 14.72 5.22
C SER A 624 -16.57 15.36 4.51
N ASP A 625 -17.17 16.40 5.10
CA ASP A 625 -18.27 17.16 4.49
C ASP A 625 -17.82 17.83 3.17
N THR A 626 -16.58 18.33 3.11
CA THR A 626 -16.02 18.90 1.87
C THR A 626 -15.87 17.83 0.78
N TYR A 627 -15.39 16.63 1.12
CA TYR A 627 -15.27 15.52 0.17
C TYR A 627 -16.63 15.09 -0.36
N ASN A 628 -17.59 14.87 0.55
CA ASN A 628 -18.90 14.32 0.24
C ASN A 628 -19.81 15.31 -0.47
N HIS A 629 -19.85 16.57 -0.04
CA HIS A 629 -20.90 17.51 -0.44
C HIS A 629 -20.41 18.66 -1.33
N VAL A 630 -19.12 19.00 -1.32
CA VAL A 630 -18.60 20.20 -1.99
C VAL A 630 -17.79 19.86 -3.23
N MET A 631 -16.75 19.02 -3.09
CA MET A 631 -15.89 18.63 -4.20
C MET A 631 -16.70 17.99 -5.34
N ALA A 632 -16.35 18.33 -6.59
CA ALA A 632 -17.02 17.81 -7.79
C ALA A 632 -18.56 17.98 -7.76
N GLY A 633 -19.06 19.01 -7.04
CA GLY A 633 -20.50 19.27 -6.89
C GLY A 633 -21.26 18.17 -6.13
N GLY A 634 -20.61 17.50 -5.18
CA GLY A 634 -21.25 16.43 -4.38
C GLY A 634 -21.39 15.10 -5.12
N LYS A 635 -20.59 14.89 -6.17
CA LYS A 635 -20.56 13.63 -6.92
C LYS A 635 -20.26 12.43 -6.04
N TRP A 636 -19.42 12.59 -5.02
CA TRP A 636 -18.90 11.53 -4.16
C TRP A 636 -19.49 11.52 -2.76
N ASN A 637 -20.71 12.05 -2.60
CA ASN A 637 -21.43 11.97 -1.34
C ASN A 637 -21.46 10.54 -0.78
N HIS A 638 -21.34 10.37 0.53
CA HIS A 638 -21.19 9.10 1.26
C HIS A 638 -19.81 8.43 1.25
N MET A 639 -18.89 8.79 0.35
CA MET A 639 -17.60 8.08 0.25
C MET A 639 -16.68 8.28 1.47
N MET A 640 -16.94 9.28 2.31
CA MET A 640 -16.22 9.53 3.57
C MET A 640 -17.12 9.38 4.81
N ASP A 641 -18.13 8.49 4.76
CA ASP A 641 -19.04 8.22 5.88
C ASP A 641 -18.49 7.19 6.89
N GLN A 642 -17.41 6.48 6.53
CA GLN A 642 -16.77 5.49 7.41
C GLN A 642 -16.25 6.15 8.70
N THR A 643 -16.71 5.64 9.84
CA THR A 643 -16.18 6.04 11.16
C THR A 643 -14.75 5.52 11.31
N HIS A 644 -13.87 6.37 11.86
CA HIS A 644 -12.43 6.13 11.90
C HIS A 644 -11.76 6.65 13.18
N ILE A 645 -12.50 7.30 14.08
CA ILE A 645 -12.00 7.85 15.35
C ILE A 645 -12.66 7.13 16.53
N GLY A 646 -11.84 6.55 17.42
CA GLY A 646 -12.33 6.01 18.69
C GLY A 646 -12.54 4.50 18.73
N TYR A 647 -11.87 3.75 17.87
CA TYR A 647 -11.85 2.29 17.91
C TYR A 647 -11.36 1.79 19.28
N PHE A 648 -12.18 0.99 19.97
CA PHE A 648 -11.81 0.33 21.24
C PHE A 648 -11.67 -1.19 21.08
N ASP A 649 -12.07 -1.73 19.93
CA ASP A 649 -11.93 -3.14 19.55
C ASP A 649 -11.51 -3.22 18.07
N TRP A 650 -11.60 -4.41 17.45
CA TRP A 650 -11.25 -4.63 16.05
C TRP A 650 -12.22 -3.96 15.06
N TYR A 651 -13.49 -3.73 15.44
CA TYR A 651 -14.55 -3.19 14.58
C TYR A 651 -14.77 -1.67 14.77
N PRO A 652 -15.34 -0.97 13.77
CA PRO A 652 -15.65 0.46 13.85
C PRO A 652 -16.66 0.83 14.96
N PRO A 653 -16.52 2.02 15.59
CA PRO A 653 -17.58 2.57 16.43
C PRO A 653 -18.78 3.04 15.58
N GLU A 654 -19.96 3.12 16.19
CA GLU A 654 -21.18 3.61 15.50
C GLU A 654 -21.10 5.10 15.10
N ALA A 655 -20.24 5.87 15.77
CA ALA A 655 -19.96 7.27 15.47
C ALA A 655 -18.50 7.59 15.83
N ASP A 656 -17.92 8.61 15.21
CA ASP A 656 -16.59 9.09 15.62
C ASP A 656 -16.61 9.63 17.05
N ILE A 657 -15.66 9.17 17.87
CA ILE A 657 -15.57 9.50 19.30
C ILE A 657 -14.32 10.36 19.53
N MET A 658 -14.51 11.62 19.92
CA MET A 658 -13.40 12.50 20.28
C MET A 658 -12.53 11.87 21.38
N PRO A 659 -11.19 11.85 21.25
CA PRO A 659 -10.32 11.34 22.31
C PRO A 659 -10.55 12.07 23.65
N PRO A 660 -10.44 11.38 24.79
CA PRO A 660 -10.66 12.00 26.10
C PRO A 660 -9.63 13.11 26.35
N VAL A 661 -10.08 14.16 27.04
CA VAL A 661 -9.22 15.27 27.48
C VAL A 661 -9.36 15.46 28.99
N SER A 662 -8.25 15.82 29.62
CA SER A 662 -8.14 16.20 31.03
C SER A 662 -8.17 17.72 31.17
N GLU A 663 -8.67 18.18 32.31
CA GLU A 663 -8.55 19.57 32.77
C GLU A 663 -7.80 19.55 34.12
N VAL A 664 -7.05 20.62 34.41
CA VAL A 664 -6.33 20.77 35.69
C VAL A 664 -6.90 21.99 36.40
N ASP A 665 -7.34 21.81 37.65
CA ASP A 665 -7.64 22.93 38.51
C ASP A 665 -6.34 23.66 38.86
N SER A 666 -6.23 24.88 38.34
CA SER A 666 -5.05 25.73 38.48
C SER A 666 -5.41 27.13 38.97
N ALA A 667 -6.66 27.31 39.45
CA ALA A 667 -7.04 28.50 40.19
C ALA A 667 -6.16 28.54 41.45
N ASP A 668 -5.49 29.67 41.68
CA ASP A 668 -4.59 29.90 42.81
C ASP A 668 -3.23 29.16 42.80
N VAL A 669 -2.90 28.43 41.74
CA VAL A 669 -1.56 27.81 41.60
C VAL A 669 -0.55 28.83 41.07
N THR A 670 0.57 29.03 41.78
CA THR A 670 1.67 29.93 41.37
C THR A 670 2.91 29.17 40.89
N GLY A 671 3.92 29.90 40.45
CA GLY A 671 5.21 29.38 40.02
C GLY A 671 5.24 28.65 38.68
N PHE A 672 6.40 28.02 38.42
CA PHE A 672 6.69 27.30 37.19
C PHE A 672 7.02 25.82 37.42
N GLY A 673 6.87 25.01 36.38
CA GLY A 673 7.41 23.66 36.35
C GLY A 673 8.51 23.51 35.29
N VAL A 674 9.33 22.48 35.46
CA VAL A 674 10.37 22.03 34.53
C VAL A 674 10.08 20.59 34.15
N ALA A 675 10.11 20.25 32.87
CA ALA A 675 10.10 18.87 32.37
C ALA A 675 11.36 18.65 31.52
N VAL A 676 11.99 17.48 31.63
CA VAL A 676 13.27 17.19 30.95
C VAL A 676 13.08 16.15 29.84
N ASP A 677 13.88 16.26 28.78
CA ASP A 677 13.92 15.30 27.68
C ASP A 677 14.10 13.85 28.18
N GLY A 678 13.34 12.91 27.61
CA GLY A 678 13.34 11.50 28.02
C GLY A 678 12.59 11.19 29.33
N ASN A 679 11.94 12.17 29.98
CA ASN A 679 11.24 11.94 31.26
C ASN A 679 9.81 12.48 31.24
N ARG A 680 8.86 11.65 31.68
CA ARG A 680 7.44 12.04 31.80
C ARG A 680 7.17 12.95 32.99
N ARG A 681 8.01 12.91 34.03
CA ARG A 681 7.83 13.64 35.29
C ARG A 681 8.20 15.11 35.14
N SER A 682 7.70 15.94 36.07
CA SER A 682 8.05 17.36 36.17
C SER A 682 8.50 17.77 37.58
N TRP A 683 9.10 18.96 37.66
CA TRP A 683 9.64 19.55 38.90
C TRP A 683 9.18 20.99 39.07
N PRO A 684 8.84 21.45 40.30
CA PRO A 684 8.74 20.67 41.53
C PRO A 684 7.56 19.67 41.50
N GLY A 685 7.74 18.48 42.07
CA GLY A 685 6.70 17.43 42.12
C GLY A 685 7.26 16.02 42.25
N TYR A 686 8.34 15.71 41.54
CA TYR A 686 9.07 14.45 41.69
C TYR A 686 10.24 14.55 42.69
N TYR A 687 10.48 13.49 43.45
CA TYR A 687 11.40 13.51 44.61
C TYR A 687 12.89 13.37 44.26
N LEU A 688 13.25 12.79 43.10
CA LEU A 688 14.64 12.78 42.63
C LEU A 688 14.92 14.02 41.78
N PRO A 689 16.15 14.53 41.73
CA PRO A 689 16.49 15.69 40.92
C PRO A 689 16.29 15.43 39.41
N PRO A 690 15.97 16.47 38.61
CA PRO A 690 15.91 16.34 37.16
C PRO A 690 17.30 16.09 36.57
N GLU A 691 17.41 15.09 35.71
CA GLU A 691 18.63 14.74 34.97
C GLU A 691 18.33 14.64 33.48
N LEU A 692 19.16 15.30 32.67
CA LEU A 692 19.09 15.24 31.22
C LEU A 692 19.83 14.01 30.66
N PRO A 693 19.45 13.52 29.47
CA PRO A 693 20.24 12.57 28.72
C PRO A 693 21.72 12.99 28.61
N THR A 694 22.62 12.01 28.66
CA THR A 694 24.06 12.27 28.58
C THR A 694 24.40 12.81 27.19
N LEU A 695 25.10 13.94 27.15
CA LEU A 695 25.61 14.55 25.93
C LEU A 695 26.99 13.96 25.61
N ASP A 696 27.28 13.65 24.36
CA ASP A 696 28.59 13.14 23.97
C ASP A 696 29.20 13.82 22.74
N SER A 697 30.53 13.92 22.71
CA SER A 697 31.23 14.70 21.68
C SER A 697 31.34 14.00 20.32
N ILE A 698 30.97 12.72 20.24
CA ILE A 698 30.98 11.93 19.00
C ILE A 698 29.68 12.17 18.25
N THR A 699 28.54 11.97 18.92
CA THR A 699 27.20 12.13 18.32
C THR A 699 26.78 13.60 18.26
N ARG A 700 27.20 14.40 19.26
CA ARG A 700 26.89 15.84 19.38
C ARG A 700 25.41 16.17 19.32
N MET A 701 24.60 15.27 19.88
CA MET A 701 23.15 15.41 19.90
C MET A 701 22.76 16.35 21.05
N PRO A 702 22.11 17.50 20.79
CA PRO A 702 21.62 18.36 21.87
C PRO A 702 20.43 17.71 22.56
N THR A 703 20.18 18.13 23.80
CA THR A 703 18.99 17.76 24.59
C THR A 703 18.23 19.02 24.98
N TYR A 704 17.16 18.91 25.77
CA TYR A 704 16.38 20.07 26.20
C TYR A 704 15.65 19.84 27.52
N PHE A 705 15.24 20.93 28.14
CA PHE A 705 14.14 20.91 29.10
C PHE A 705 13.11 21.98 28.73
N GLU A 706 11.87 21.77 29.13
CA GLU A 706 10.79 22.75 29.00
C GLU A 706 10.49 23.38 30.34
N VAL A 707 10.21 24.68 30.35
CA VAL A 707 9.72 25.43 31.49
C VAL A 707 8.33 25.96 31.17
N PHE A 708 7.39 25.80 32.08
CA PHE A 708 5.98 26.10 31.87
C PHE A 708 5.34 26.74 33.11
N PRO A 709 4.31 27.59 32.96
CA PRO A 709 3.52 28.05 34.09
C PRO A 709 2.64 26.91 34.63
N ARG A 710 2.48 26.86 35.96
CA ARG A 710 1.55 25.92 36.61
C ARG A 710 0.16 26.52 36.79
N GLY A 711 0.07 27.84 37.00
CA GLY A 711 -1.19 28.58 37.08
C GLY A 711 -1.68 29.12 35.74
N ALA A 712 -3.00 29.20 35.59
CA ALA A 712 -3.66 29.67 34.37
C ALA A 712 -3.35 31.13 34.01
N ASP A 713 -3.01 31.99 34.98
CA ASP A 713 -2.75 33.43 34.77
C ASP A 713 -1.34 33.87 35.23
N VAL A 714 -0.44 32.90 35.45
CA VAL A 714 0.91 33.17 35.95
C VAL A 714 1.85 33.50 34.77
N PRO A 715 2.53 34.67 34.78
CA PRO A 715 3.55 34.96 33.78
C PRO A 715 4.80 34.12 34.05
N LEU A 716 5.40 33.58 32.98
CA LEU A 716 6.63 32.82 33.10
C LEU A 716 7.85 33.77 33.20
N ALA A 717 8.16 34.21 34.42
CA ALA A 717 9.31 35.05 34.74
C ALA A 717 10.44 34.21 35.36
N VAL A 718 11.28 33.61 34.50
CA VAL A 718 12.41 32.77 34.93
C VAL A 718 13.72 33.26 34.34
N THR A 719 14.81 33.08 35.10
CA THR A 719 16.18 33.22 34.63
C THR A 719 16.81 31.83 34.53
N VAL A 720 17.48 31.54 33.41
CA VAL A 720 18.13 30.25 33.17
C VAL A 720 19.63 30.45 33.05
N THR A 721 20.41 29.79 33.90
CA THR A 721 21.87 29.94 33.95
C THR A 721 22.59 28.60 34.07
N ALA A 722 23.67 28.40 33.31
CA ALA A 722 24.57 27.26 33.47
C ALA A 722 25.68 27.56 34.50
N ASP A 723 26.11 26.55 35.26
CA ASP A 723 27.25 26.66 36.18
C ASP A 723 28.62 26.41 35.52
N LYS A 724 28.63 25.97 34.26
CA LYS A 724 29.84 25.76 33.45
C LYS A 724 29.83 26.60 32.18
N PRO A 725 30.97 27.19 31.78
CA PRO A 725 31.08 28.05 30.60
C PRO A 725 31.06 27.29 29.27
N TRP A 726 31.16 25.96 29.30
CA TRP A 726 31.08 25.10 28.12
C TRP A 726 29.65 24.62 27.81
N LEU A 727 28.67 24.90 28.68
CA LEU A 727 27.26 24.64 28.36
C LEU A 727 26.69 25.79 27.53
N ILE A 728 26.03 25.44 26.44
CA ILE A 728 25.32 26.36 25.56
C ILE A 728 23.83 26.19 25.81
N ILE A 729 23.14 27.29 26.09
CA ILE A 729 21.69 27.33 26.29
C ILE A 729 21.06 28.17 25.19
N ARG A 730 20.07 27.63 24.49
CA ARG A 730 19.29 28.36 23.48
C ARG A 730 17.80 28.21 23.75
N GLU A 731 17.10 29.32 23.90
CA GLU A 731 15.64 29.32 24.04
C GLU A 731 14.97 29.03 22.69
N GLY A 732 13.86 28.29 22.71
CA GLY A 732 13.05 27.94 21.55
C GLY A 732 11.61 27.60 21.94
N LYS A 733 10.80 27.28 20.92
CA LYS A 733 9.39 26.91 21.11
C LYS A 733 9.28 25.54 21.78
N ALA A 734 8.42 25.42 22.80
CA ALA A 734 8.02 24.14 23.36
C ALA A 734 7.16 23.32 22.38
N PHE A 735 7.04 22.02 22.63
CA PHE A 735 6.29 21.14 21.72
C PHE A 735 4.76 21.35 21.80
N GLY A 736 4.25 21.80 22.95
CA GLY A 736 2.83 22.14 23.10
C GLY A 736 2.39 23.32 22.23
N VAL A 737 1.07 23.47 22.05
CA VAL A 737 0.49 24.59 21.29
C VAL A 737 0.43 25.90 22.09
N SER A 738 0.62 25.84 23.41
CA SER A 738 0.64 27.00 24.29
C SER A 738 1.85 27.89 23.99
N PRO A 739 1.67 29.21 23.74
CA PRO A 739 2.78 30.13 23.52
C PRO A 739 3.56 30.47 24.81
N ARG A 740 3.08 30.00 25.97
CA ARG A 740 3.66 30.33 27.28
C ARG A 740 4.73 29.35 27.74
N ASP A 741 4.72 28.14 27.18
CA ASP A 741 5.73 27.13 27.48
C ASP A 741 6.99 27.43 26.67
N ARG A 742 8.14 27.34 27.33
CA ARG A 742 9.44 27.65 26.73
C ARG A 742 10.32 26.42 26.75
N ARG A 743 11.02 26.13 25.65
CA ARG A 743 12.04 25.09 25.59
C ARG A 743 13.41 25.70 25.66
N TYR A 744 14.30 25.13 26.46
CA TYR A 744 15.72 25.49 26.52
C TYR A 744 16.54 24.32 25.99
N TRP A 745 17.11 24.49 24.81
CA TRP A 745 18.05 23.56 24.21
C TRP A 745 19.41 23.63 24.90
N ILE A 746 19.91 22.47 25.30
CA ILE A 746 21.18 22.29 25.99
C ILE A 746 22.16 21.57 25.06
N ASP A 747 23.27 22.23 24.81
CA ASP A 747 24.35 21.77 23.94
C ASP A 747 25.71 22.07 24.61
N VAL A 748 26.80 21.59 24.04
CA VAL A 748 28.15 21.68 24.61
C VAL A 748 29.12 22.33 23.63
N ASP A 749 29.84 23.35 24.09
CA ASP A 749 31.06 23.82 23.46
C ASP A 749 32.18 22.80 23.71
N TRP A 750 32.27 21.80 22.84
CA TRP A 750 33.23 20.70 22.96
C TRP A 750 34.70 21.15 22.94
N ALA A 751 35.00 22.37 22.47
CA ALA A 751 36.36 22.91 22.56
C ALA A 751 36.73 23.28 24.00
N LYS A 752 35.76 23.73 24.79
CA LYS A 752 35.91 24.18 26.19
C LYS A 752 35.61 23.09 27.23
N ALA A 753 34.85 22.05 26.88
CA ALA A 753 34.54 20.95 27.79
C ALA A 753 35.80 20.11 28.10
N PRO A 754 36.04 19.68 29.36
CA PRO A 754 37.15 18.77 29.69
C PRO A 754 37.04 17.43 28.95
N VAL A 755 38.17 16.81 28.61
CA VAL A 755 38.21 15.44 28.07
C VAL A 755 37.74 14.46 29.15
N GLY A 756 36.94 13.47 28.76
CA GLY A 756 36.33 12.50 29.67
C GLY A 756 34.95 12.93 30.16
N ARG A 757 34.48 12.29 31.24
CA ARG A 757 33.19 12.57 31.86
C ARG A 757 33.26 13.86 32.68
N SER A 758 32.31 14.76 32.44
CA SER A 758 32.13 16.02 33.17
C SER A 758 30.68 16.17 33.62
N GLU A 759 30.50 16.74 34.81
CA GLU A 759 29.19 17.09 35.34
C GLU A 759 29.00 18.61 35.38
N ALA A 760 27.79 19.04 35.08
CA ALA A 760 27.36 20.42 35.10
C ALA A 760 25.89 20.49 35.53
N SER A 761 25.39 21.70 35.70
CA SER A 761 23.98 21.93 35.97
C SER A 761 23.47 23.22 35.36
N VAL A 762 22.19 23.19 35.01
CA VAL A 762 21.43 24.36 34.58
C VAL A 762 20.44 24.70 35.68
N THR A 763 20.49 25.93 36.17
CA THR A 763 19.59 26.44 37.20
C THR A 763 18.50 27.28 36.54
N VAL A 764 17.24 26.91 36.78
CA VAL A 764 16.06 27.70 36.44
C VAL A 764 15.59 28.38 37.73
N LYS A 765 15.63 29.71 37.77
CA LYS A 765 15.30 30.53 38.94
C LYS A 765 14.13 31.45 38.64
N GLY A 766 13.10 31.39 39.48
CA GLY A 766 11.95 32.29 39.51
C GLY A 766 11.44 32.37 40.95
N GLU A 767 10.14 32.16 41.16
CA GLU A 767 9.53 32.03 42.50
C GLU A 767 10.12 30.84 43.30
N GLN A 768 10.48 29.77 42.59
CA GLN A 768 11.26 28.64 43.07
C GLN A 768 12.55 28.46 42.27
N THR A 769 13.45 27.57 42.73
CA THR A 769 14.66 27.18 42.01
C THR A 769 14.65 25.70 41.68
N VAL A 770 14.86 25.36 40.40
CA VAL A 770 15.03 23.99 39.93
C VAL A 770 16.42 23.85 39.31
N ARG A 771 17.21 22.87 39.77
CA ARG A 771 18.55 22.58 39.26
C ARG A 771 18.54 21.29 38.46
N VAL A 772 18.75 21.40 37.16
CA VAL A 772 18.78 20.29 36.20
C VAL A 772 20.22 19.81 36.04
N LYS A 773 20.46 18.51 36.28
CA LYS A 773 21.77 17.87 36.11
C LYS A 773 22.06 17.61 34.64
N VAL A 774 23.29 17.90 34.22
CA VAL A 774 23.80 17.63 32.87
C VAL A 774 25.09 16.81 32.97
N THR A 775 25.12 15.68 32.28
CA THR A 775 26.33 14.88 32.09
C THR A 775 26.83 15.07 30.66
N ALA A 776 28.11 15.40 30.49
CA ALA A 776 28.76 15.48 29.19
C ALA A 776 30.01 14.58 29.15
N ILE A 777 30.21 13.85 28.05
CA ILE A 777 31.40 13.02 27.82
C ILE A 777 32.11 13.50 26.57
N ARG A 778 33.33 14.01 26.74
CA ARG A 778 34.20 14.38 25.61
C ARG A 778 35.19 13.26 25.32
N ALA A 779 35.19 12.79 24.07
CA ALA A 779 36.11 11.77 23.58
C ALA A 779 37.57 12.21 23.69
N THR A 780 38.45 11.25 23.96
CA THR A 780 39.88 11.39 23.72
C THR A 780 40.18 11.38 22.21
N PRO A 781 41.35 11.89 21.77
CA PRO A 781 41.75 11.79 20.37
C PRO A 781 41.80 10.35 19.82
N ALA A 782 42.05 9.35 20.67
CA ALA A 782 42.01 7.94 20.29
C ALA A 782 40.57 7.48 20.00
N GLN A 783 39.65 7.77 20.92
CA GLN A 783 38.22 7.44 20.75
C GLN A 783 37.63 8.13 19.51
N GLU A 784 37.99 9.39 19.23
CA GLU A 784 37.56 10.08 18.01
C GLU A 784 38.08 9.41 16.72
N ARG A 785 39.31 8.87 16.73
CA ARG A 785 39.86 8.12 15.60
C ARG A 785 39.14 6.79 15.43
N ASP A 786 38.91 6.07 16.51
CA ASP A 786 38.26 4.75 16.49
C ASP A 786 36.79 4.85 16.07
N ALA A 787 36.07 5.88 16.49
CA ALA A 787 34.67 6.06 16.13
C ALA A 787 34.47 6.51 14.68
N ARG A 788 35.46 7.12 14.04
CA ARG A 788 35.33 7.72 12.69
C ARG A 788 34.77 6.73 11.67
N GLY A 789 33.62 7.06 11.08
CA GLY A 789 32.96 6.25 10.04
C GLY A 789 32.24 5.01 10.57
N ALA A 790 32.14 4.83 11.89
CA ALA A 790 31.31 3.82 12.52
C ALA A 790 30.02 4.43 13.07
N TYR A 791 29.02 3.59 13.36
CA TYR A 791 27.80 3.99 14.06
C TYR A 791 27.99 3.88 15.58
N GLY A 792 27.42 4.81 16.33
CA GLY A 792 27.49 4.83 17.79
C GLY A 792 28.22 6.03 18.37
N GLY A 793 28.35 6.03 19.69
CA GLY A 793 28.84 7.16 20.47
C GLY A 793 29.43 6.74 21.80
N LEU A 794 29.68 7.72 22.67
CA LEU A 794 30.22 7.46 24.02
C LEU A 794 29.14 7.06 25.03
N ALA A 795 27.88 7.31 24.74
CA ALA A 795 26.76 7.06 25.63
C ALA A 795 25.46 6.83 24.84
N GLY A 796 24.51 6.18 25.50
CA GLY A 796 23.14 6.01 25.00
C GLY A 796 23.00 4.96 23.88
N PRO A 797 21.74 4.60 23.58
CA PRO A 797 21.42 3.72 22.47
C PRO A 797 21.53 4.47 21.13
N PHE A 798 21.77 3.73 20.05
CA PHE A 798 21.84 4.28 18.69
C PHE A 798 21.25 3.30 17.68
N ALA A 799 20.74 3.82 16.57
CA ALA A 799 20.33 2.98 15.45
C ALA A 799 21.36 2.95 14.31
N VAL A 800 21.33 1.85 13.56
CA VAL A 800 22.08 1.65 12.32
C VAL A 800 21.06 1.33 11.21
N PRO A 801 20.96 2.16 10.16
CA PRO A 801 20.15 1.83 8.99
C PRO A 801 20.69 0.54 8.36
N VAL A 802 19.82 -0.37 7.93
CA VAL A 802 20.24 -1.62 7.25
C VAL A 802 20.96 -1.38 5.92
N THR A 803 20.76 -0.22 5.29
CA THR A 803 21.52 0.20 4.11
C THR A 803 22.90 0.78 4.46
N GLY A 804 23.18 1.03 5.74
CA GLY A 804 24.40 1.60 6.27
C GLY A 804 25.58 0.63 6.40
N PHE A 805 25.54 -0.51 5.71
CA PHE A 805 26.61 -1.49 5.77
C PHE A 805 27.92 -0.95 5.15
N SER A 806 29.04 -1.37 5.70
CA SER A 806 30.38 -1.07 5.18
C SER A 806 30.83 -2.07 4.10
N ARG A 807 30.28 -3.29 4.13
CA ARG A 807 30.53 -4.34 3.15
C ARG A 807 29.33 -5.25 3.02
N ALA A 808 28.99 -5.63 1.79
CA ALA A 808 28.04 -6.68 1.47
C ALA A 808 28.80 -7.83 0.81
N VAL A 809 28.53 -9.07 1.24
CA VAL A 809 29.16 -10.27 0.70
C VAL A 809 28.10 -11.15 0.05
N PRO A 810 28.05 -11.24 -1.29
CA PRO A 810 27.18 -12.17 -2.00
C PRO A 810 27.77 -13.59 -1.99
N VAL A 811 26.92 -14.62 -2.09
CA VAL A 811 27.34 -16.02 -2.21
C VAL A 811 26.45 -16.72 -3.22
N GLY A 812 27.05 -17.41 -4.20
CA GLY A 812 26.30 -18.25 -5.16
C GLY A 812 25.23 -17.50 -5.97
N GLY A 813 25.43 -16.21 -6.26
CA GLY A 813 24.44 -15.36 -6.93
C GLY A 813 23.34 -14.79 -6.02
N VAL A 814 23.29 -15.23 -4.76
CA VAL A 814 22.37 -14.74 -3.73
C VAL A 814 22.98 -13.55 -3.00
N ARG A 815 22.19 -12.50 -2.78
CA ARG A 815 22.66 -11.27 -2.13
C ARG A 815 21.54 -10.51 -1.44
N TRP A 816 21.91 -9.69 -0.48
CA TRP A 816 21.02 -8.67 0.08
C TRP A 816 20.88 -7.51 -0.91
N GLU A 817 19.65 -7.10 -1.20
CA GLU A 817 19.36 -5.89 -1.99
C GLU A 817 18.36 -4.98 -1.29
N ALA A 818 18.48 -3.69 -1.56
CA ALA A 818 17.56 -2.68 -1.06
C ALA A 818 16.21 -2.74 -1.79
N ILE A 819 15.13 -2.59 -1.02
CA ILE A 819 13.78 -2.29 -1.48
C ILE A 819 13.50 -0.84 -1.06
N PRO A 820 13.63 0.13 -1.99
CA PRO A 820 13.42 1.53 -1.69
C PRO A 820 12.04 1.79 -1.08
N ASP A 821 12.00 2.67 -0.10
CA ASP A 821 10.80 3.17 0.56
C ASP A 821 9.93 2.13 1.30
N PHE A 822 10.38 0.89 1.42
CA PHE A 822 9.68 -0.15 2.19
C PHE A 822 9.66 0.13 3.69
N GLY A 823 8.51 -0.11 4.33
CA GLY A 823 8.35 -0.10 5.78
C GLY A 823 8.60 1.27 6.42
N ARG A 824 9.18 1.25 7.62
CA ARG A 824 9.42 2.42 8.49
C ARG A 824 10.68 3.22 8.14
N VAL A 825 11.43 2.81 7.12
CA VAL A 825 12.79 3.29 6.83
C VAL A 825 12.94 3.78 5.38
N GLY A 826 14.08 4.39 5.04
CA GLY A 826 14.38 4.84 3.68
C GLY A 826 14.44 3.73 2.65
N ALA A 827 14.98 2.59 3.05
CA ALA A 827 14.89 1.34 2.31
C ALA A 827 15.07 0.18 3.30
N ALA A 828 14.35 -0.90 3.07
CA ALA A 828 14.60 -2.17 3.74
C ALA A 828 15.57 -3.01 2.90
N MET A 829 16.17 -4.05 3.48
CA MET A 829 16.97 -5.02 2.74
C MET A 829 16.26 -6.38 2.75
N SER A 830 16.29 -7.09 1.63
CA SER A 830 15.82 -8.48 1.51
C SER A 830 16.79 -9.30 0.66
N ILE A 831 16.63 -10.61 0.64
CA ILE A 831 17.46 -11.51 -0.16
C ILE A 831 16.89 -11.68 -1.57
N PHE A 832 17.78 -11.62 -2.55
CA PHE A 832 17.47 -11.92 -3.94
C PHE A 832 18.44 -12.96 -4.52
N PRO A 833 17.93 -13.91 -5.35
CA PRO A 833 16.50 -14.11 -5.66
C PRO A 833 15.73 -14.64 -4.44
N VAL A 834 14.44 -14.27 -4.33
CA VAL A 834 13.61 -14.54 -3.14
C VAL A 834 13.30 -16.03 -2.92
N ASP A 835 13.46 -16.84 -3.96
CA ASP A 835 13.27 -18.29 -3.95
C ASP A 835 14.55 -19.09 -3.70
N ALA A 836 15.66 -18.41 -3.35
CA ALA A 836 16.91 -19.04 -2.98
C ALA A 836 16.74 -20.12 -1.88
N ALA A 837 17.69 -21.05 -1.78
CA ALA A 837 17.72 -22.04 -0.71
C ALA A 837 18.13 -21.39 0.63
N SER A 838 17.66 -21.96 1.74
CA SER A 838 18.14 -21.56 3.06
C SER A 838 19.59 -21.99 3.27
N HIS A 839 20.36 -21.22 4.04
CA HIS A 839 21.75 -21.52 4.39
C HIS A 839 21.85 -21.96 5.85
N ALA A 840 22.34 -23.19 6.10
CA ALA A 840 22.51 -23.69 7.46
C ALA A 840 23.70 -23.05 8.21
N ASP A 841 24.79 -22.76 7.51
CA ASP A 841 25.94 -22.03 8.06
C ASP A 841 25.86 -20.54 7.68
N PRO A 842 25.54 -19.63 8.63
CA PRO A 842 25.44 -18.20 8.34
C PRO A 842 26.78 -17.56 7.96
N LYS A 843 27.93 -18.14 8.31
CA LYS A 843 29.25 -17.57 7.96
C LYS A 843 29.62 -17.85 6.50
N ALA A 844 29.04 -18.89 5.91
CA ALA A 844 29.14 -19.21 4.48
C ALA A 844 27.97 -18.63 3.65
N ALA A 845 27.06 -17.86 4.25
CA ALA A 845 25.88 -17.29 3.60
C ALA A 845 26.11 -15.82 3.15
N PRO A 846 25.22 -15.28 2.29
CA PRO A 846 25.18 -13.86 2.00
C PRO A 846 25.01 -13.01 3.28
N ARG A 847 25.81 -11.96 3.43
CA ARG A 847 25.87 -11.17 4.68
C ARG A 847 26.16 -9.69 4.48
N LEU A 848 25.80 -8.90 5.48
CA LEU A 848 26.05 -7.47 5.60
C LEU A 848 26.92 -7.19 6.83
N GLU A 849 27.99 -6.42 6.66
CA GLU A 849 28.97 -6.08 7.70
C GLU A 849 28.92 -4.58 8.00
N TYR A 850 28.69 -4.20 9.25
CA TYR A 850 28.50 -2.83 9.73
C TYR A 850 29.62 -2.44 10.69
N LEU A 851 30.19 -1.24 10.52
CA LEU A 851 31.14 -0.69 11.47
C LEU A 851 30.40 -0.04 12.63
N VAL A 852 30.58 -0.53 13.84
CA VAL A 852 30.02 0.05 15.06
C VAL A 852 31.13 0.45 16.03
N TYR A 853 30.89 1.52 16.80
CA TYR A 853 31.77 1.99 17.86
C TYR A 853 31.11 1.78 19.21
N LEU A 854 31.74 0.96 20.04
CA LEU A 854 31.26 0.59 21.37
C LEU A 854 32.23 1.15 22.40
N ALA A 855 31.80 2.16 23.17
CA ALA A 855 32.69 2.93 24.04
C ALA A 855 33.27 2.13 25.22
N GLU A 856 32.64 1.02 25.57
CA GLU A 856 32.99 0.16 26.69
C GLU A 856 32.91 -1.32 26.28
N ALA A 857 33.78 -2.15 26.85
CA ALA A 857 33.65 -3.60 26.75
C ALA A 857 32.41 -4.10 27.52
N GLY A 858 31.86 -5.23 27.09
CA GLY A 858 30.75 -5.89 27.77
C GLY A 858 29.67 -6.39 26.83
N THR A 859 28.52 -6.70 27.40
CA THR A 859 27.34 -7.18 26.68
C THR A 859 26.54 -6.02 26.11
N TYR A 860 26.11 -6.17 24.87
CA TYR A 860 25.19 -5.27 24.17
C TYR A 860 24.01 -6.07 23.61
N HIS A 861 22.85 -5.44 23.56
CA HIS A 861 21.68 -5.94 22.86
C HIS A 861 21.56 -5.27 21.51
N VAL A 862 21.15 -6.06 20.50
CA VAL A 862 20.84 -5.55 19.17
C VAL A 862 19.41 -5.94 18.83
N ASP A 863 18.54 -4.95 18.72
CA ASP A 863 17.17 -5.11 18.27
C ASP A 863 17.12 -4.93 16.75
N LEU A 864 16.90 -6.02 16.03
CA LEU A 864 16.67 -6.05 14.59
C LEU A 864 15.17 -5.91 14.32
N VAL A 865 14.77 -4.81 13.67
CA VAL A 865 13.39 -4.62 13.20
C VAL A 865 13.27 -5.20 11.79
N THR A 866 12.32 -6.11 11.59
CA THR A 866 11.99 -6.74 10.31
C THR A 866 10.60 -6.30 9.84
N GLY A 867 10.24 -6.59 8.58
CA GLY A 867 8.84 -6.64 8.17
C GLY A 867 8.09 -7.76 8.93
N PRO A 868 6.75 -7.66 9.08
CA PRO A 868 5.96 -8.68 9.76
C PRO A 868 5.69 -9.90 8.86
N THR A 869 6.67 -10.31 8.05
CA THR A 869 6.55 -11.44 7.12
C THR A 869 6.15 -12.71 7.85
N LEU A 870 5.24 -13.48 7.24
CA LEU A 870 4.77 -14.76 7.74
C LEU A 870 5.55 -15.95 7.15
N GLN A 871 5.23 -17.15 7.64
CA GLN A 871 5.78 -18.40 7.15
C GLN A 871 5.17 -18.77 5.78
N VAL A 872 5.57 -18.06 4.72
CA VAL A 872 5.03 -18.29 3.36
C VAL A 872 5.36 -19.67 2.80
N LEU A 873 6.37 -20.36 3.33
CA LEU A 873 6.74 -21.72 2.92
C LEU A 873 6.82 -22.67 4.12
N PRO A 874 6.12 -23.81 4.07
CA PRO A 874 6.36 -24.90 5.01
C PRO A 874 7.83 -25.31 5.04
N GLY A 875 8.36 -25.52 6.24
CA GLY A 875 9.76 -25.94 6.45
C GLY A 875 10.80 -24.81 6.46
N ARG A 876 10.40 -23.55 6.21
CA ARG A 876 11.25 -22.36 6.45
C ARG A 876 10.70 -21.58 7.63
N ASN A 877 11.46 -21.42 8.71
CA ASN A 877 10.95 -20.86 9.96
C ASN A 877 11.18 -19.35 10.11
N LEU A 878 11.66 -18.69 9.04
CA LEU A 878 11.99 -17.28 8.98
C LEU A 878 13.08 -16.91 10.01
N SER A 879 14.31 -17.31 9.68
CA SER A 879 15.48 -17.16 10.56
C SER A 879 16.52 -16.21 9.98
N VAL A 880 17.30 -15.58 10.86
CA VAL A 880 18.43 -14.70 10.53
C VAL A 880 19.51 -14.79 11.60
N ALA A 881 20.76 -14.59 11.22
CA ALA A 881 21.91 -14.71 12.12
C ALA A 881 22.60 -13.36 12.36
N MET A 882 23.18 -13.18 13.54
CA MET A 882 23.97 -12.00 13.90
C MET A 882 25.21 -12.38 14.72
N TRP A 883 26.32 -11.66 14.51
CA TRP A 883 27.52 -11.77 15.35
C TRP A 883 28.36 -10.50 15.34
N LEU A 884 29.24 -10.37 16.34
CA LEU A 884 30.21 -9.30 16.45
C LEU A 884 31.63 -9.86 16.24
N ASP A 885 32.41 -9.22 15.38
CA ASP A 885 33.79 -9.59 15.03
C ASP A 885 33.95 -11.08 14.67
N ALA A 886 34.82 -11.80 15.38
CA ALA A 886 35.05 -13.24 15.23
C ALA A 886 34.19 -14.10 16.19
N GLY A 887 33.22 -13.48 16.88
CA GLY A 887 32.35 -14.15 17.83
C GLY A 887 31.47 -15.25 17.22
N PRO A 888 30.76 -16.02 18.08
CA PRO A 888 29.77 -16.99 17.63
C PRO A 888 28.59 -16.29 16.96
N ALA A 889 27.99 -16.96 15.96
CA ALA A 889 26.74 -16.51 15.36
C ALA A 889 25.56 -16.91 16.24
N GLU A 890 24.75 -15.93 16.63
CA GLU A 890 23.45 -16.13 17.23
C GLU A 890 22.40 -16.19 16.12
N ILE A 891 21.56 -17.22 16.12
CA ILE A 891 20.47 -17.38 15.16
C ILE A 891 19.17 -17.10 15.89
N ALA A 892 18.37 -16.18 15.36
CA ALA A 892 17.01 -15.97 15.82
C ALA A 892 16.02 -16.46 14.75
N THR A 893 14.96 -17.12 15.21
CA THR A 893 13.94 -17.78 14.39
C THR A 893 12.57 -17.32 14.85
N VAL A 894 11.70 -16.92 13.90
CA VAL A 894 10.35 -16.43 14.22
C VAL A 894 9.39 -17.58 14.53
N PHE A 895 9.32 -18.58 13.65
CA PHE A 895 8.35 -19.67 13.75
C PHE A 895 8.98 -20.90 14.41
N THR A 896 9.23 -20.81 15.72
CA THR A 896 9.63 -21.96 16.54
C THR A 896 8.40 -22.78 16.94
N PRO A 897 8.53 -24.07 17.31
CA PRO A 897 7.40 -24.84 17.82
C PRO A 897 6.68 -24.19 19.02
N ALA A 898 7.40 -23.41 19.84
CA ALA A 898 6.85 -22.72 20.99
C ALA A 898 6.13 -21.40 20.62
N ASP A 899 6.62 -20.68 19.61
CA ASP A 899 6.10 -19.37 19.24
C ASP A 899 5.12 -19.38 18.06
N ALA A 900 5.08 -20.45 17.27
CA ALA A 900 4.34 -20.52 16.00
C ALA A 900 2.88 -20.07 16.14
N ALA A 901 2.16 -20.55 17.15
CA ALA A 901 0.75 -20.18 17.38
C ALA A 901 0.56 -18.68 17.65
N SER A 902 1.48 -18.05 18.37
CA SER A 902 1.42 -16.61 18.67
C SER A 902 1.82 -15.72 17.49
N GLN A 903 2.58 -16.27 16.53
CA GLN A 903 3.08 -15.58 15.34
C GLN A 903 2.22 -15.80 14.09
N ASP A 904 1.38 -16.85 14.10
CA ASP A 904 0.38 -17.10 13.06
C ASP A 904 -0.67 -15.99 13.04
N PHE A 905 -1.44 -15.90 11.96
CA PHE A 905 -2.39 -14.83 11.66
C PHE A 905 -3.38 -14.50 12.80
N LEU A 906 -3.82 -15.49 13.58
CA LEU A 906 -4.73 -15.30 14.72
C LEU A 906 -4.00 -15.13 16.07
N GLY A 907 -2.67 -15.07 16.07
CA GLY A 907 -1.85 -15.01 17.27
C GLY A 907 -1.64 -13.59 17.80
N ASP A 908 -1.50 -13.47 19.13
CA ASP A 908 -1.38 -12.16 19.79
C ASP A 908 -0.12 -11.38 19.37
N LYS A 909 1.01 -12.06 19.09
CA LYS A 909 2.22 -11.38 18.60
C LYS A 909 2.05 -10.91 17.16
N HIS A 910 1.30 -11.64 16.33
CA HIS A 910 1.01 -11.24 14.96
C HIS A 910 0.26 -9.91 14.91
N ALA A 911 -0.83 -9.79 15.68
CA ALA A 911 -1.61 -8.57 15.73
C ALA A 911 -0.77 -7.35 16.13
N ALA A 912 0.12 -7.47 17.12
CA ALA A 912 1.03 -6.39 17.50
C ALA A 912 2.01 -6.04 16.37
N ASN A 913 2.67 -7.04 15.78
CA ASN A 913 3.66 -6.84 14.71
C ASN A 913 3.05 -6.18 13.45
N THR A 914 1.82 -6.54 13.08
CA THR A 914 1.16 -5.96 11.92
C THR A 914 0.57 -4.58 12.20
N LYS A 915 0.03 -4.33 13.40
CA LYS A 915 -0.34 -2.98 13.87
C LYS A 915 0.85 -2.03 13.83
N ASP A 916 2.02 -2.53 14.23
CA ASP A 916 3.23 -1.72 14.25
C ASP A 916 3.87 -1.62 12.85
N ASN A 917 3.48 -2.46 11.88
CA ASN A 917 4.18 -2.63 10.59
C ASN A 917 5.66 -2.98 10.76
N GLY A 918 5.94 -3.95 11.64
CA GLY A 918 7.27 -4.49 11.86
C GLY A 918 7.36 -5.40 13.09
N ARG A 919 8.37 -6.27 13.09
CA ARG A 919 8.66 -7.23 14.17
C ARG A 919 10.06 -6.95 14.72
N THR A 920 10.23 -6.98 16.04
CA THR A 920 11.55 -6.81 16.67
C THR A 920 12.12 -8.16 17.11
N MET A 921 13.33 -8.47 16.65
CA MET A 921 14.12 -9.64 17.06
C MET A 921 15.35 -9.17 17.85
N ARG A 922 15.49 -9.61 19.10
CA ARG A 922 16.60 -9.21 19.97
C ARG A 922 17.73 -10.23 19.93
N PHE A 923 18.95 -9.72 19.73
CA PHE A 923 20.21 -10.46 19.80
C PHE A 923 21.06 -9.95 20.96
N THR A 924 22.00 -10.77 21.40
CA THR A 924 23.00 -10.44 22.42
C THR A 924 24.41 -10.64 21.88
N VAL A 925 25.17 -9.56 21.79
CA VAL A 925 26.56 -9.59 21.35
C VAL A 925 27.49 -9.16 22.48
N LYS A 926 28.72 -9.68 22.47
CA LYS A 926 29.74 -9.36 23.47
C LYS A 926 30.92 -8.66 22.81
N ALA A 927 31.23 -7.45 23.27
CA ALA A 927 32.41 -6.71 22.91
C ALA A 927 33.52 -6.97 23.95
N ASP A 928 34.59 -7.66 23.55
CA ASP A 928 35.68 -8.02 24.48
C ASP A 928 36.60 -6.83 24.83
N ARG A 929 36.50 -5.74 24.07
CA ARG A 929 37.23 -4.49 24.27
C ARG A 929 36.36 -3.31 23.85
N PRO A 930 36.62 -2.08 24.35
CA PRO A 930 36.06 -0.89 23.73
C PRO A 930 36.68 -0.64 22.34
N GLY A 931 35.99 0.16 21.53
CA GLY A 931 36.50 0.67 20.26
C GLY A 931 35.61 0.29 19.08
N ARG A 932 36.23 0.21 17.89
CA ARG A 932 35.56 -0.19 16.66
C ARG A 932 35.41 -1.71 16.56
N HIS A 933 34.24 -2.15 16.12
CA HIS A 933 33.85 -3.53 15.87
C HIS A 933 33.12 -3.67 14.53
N VAL A 934 33.05 -4.91 14.04
CA VAL A 934 32.23 -5.30 12.88
C VAL A 934 31.03 -6.10 13.37
N LEU A 935 29.85 -5.50 13.30
CA LEU A 935 28.58 -6.21 13.51
C LEU A 935 28.14 -6.81 12.18
N THR A 936 27.81 -8.10 12.15
CA THR A 936 27.46 -8.81 10.92
C THR A 936 26.08 -9.41 11.01
N ILE A 937 25.30 -9.28 9.93
CA ILE A 937 24.02 -9.97 9.72
C ILE A 937 24.20 -10.99 8.60
N GLY A 938 23.95 -12.26 8.90
CA GLY A 938 23.99 -13.36 7.94
C GLY A 938 22.59 -13.85 7.59
N MET A 939 22.37 -14.16 6.31
CA MET A 939 21.17 -14.84 5.85
C MET A 939 21.07 -16.26 6.43
N ILE A 940 19.87 -16.67 6.85
CA ILE A 940 19.49 -18.09 6.97
C ILE A 940 18.36 -18.38 5.98
N ASP A 941 17.21 -17.73 6.13
CA ASP A 941 16.06 -17.85 5.20
C ASP A 941 15.96 -16.60 4.28
N PRO A 942 15.54 -16.76 3.01
CA PRO A 942 15.58 -15.68 2.00
C PRO A 942 14.40 -14.71 2.06
N THR A 943 13.29 -15.05 2.72
CA THR A 943 12.06 -14.23 2.69
C THR A 943 12.04 -13.14 3.77
N MET A 944 13.14 -12.95 4.51
CA MET A 944 13.26 -11.94 5.54
C MET A 944 13.47 -10.55 4.94
N VAL A 945 12.66 -9.58 5.38
CA VAL A 945 12.84 -8.16 5.06
C VAL A 945 13.31 -7.43 6.31
N ILE A 946 14.53 -6.91 6.33
CA ILE A 946 15.11 -6.20 7.48
C ILE A 946 15.04 -4.68 7.28
N GLN A 947 14.74 -3.93 8.35
CA GLN A 947 14.47 -2.48 8.30
C GLN A 947 15.52 -1.64 9.03
N THR A 948 15.81 -1.94 10.30
CA THR A 948 16.79 -1.17 11.09
C THR A 948 17.36 -2.01 12.23
N LEU A 949 18.52 -1.61 12.73
CA LEU A 949 19.13 -2.13 13.95
C LEU A 949 19.10 -1.05 15.02
N ALA A 950 18.84 -1.40 16.28
CA ALA A 950 19.08 -0.56 17.44
C ALA A 950 20.03 -1.27 18.41
N VAL A 951 21.12 -0.61 18.78
CA VAL A 951 22.15 -1.14 19.68
C VAL A 951 22.06 -0.42 21.02
N SER A 952 21.99 -1.18 22.11
CA SER A 952 21.93 -0.64 23.47
C SER A 952 22.66 -1.54 24.47
N ARG A 953 23.04 -0.97 25.63
CA ARG A 953 23.47 -1.75 26.81
C ARG A 953 22.33 -1.97 27.78
N ASP A 954 21.49 -0.96 27.93
CA ASP A 954 20.32 -0.98 28.79
C ASP A 954 19.08 -1.45 28.03
N ALA A 955 18.00 -1.71 28.78
CA ALA A 955 16.69 -1.95 28.20
C ALA A 955 16.24 -0.77 27.33
N PRO A 956 15.61 -1.01 26.17
CA PRO A 956 15.14 0.09 25.33
C PRO A 956 14.04 0.87 26.05
N VAL A 957 14.04 2.18 25.85
CA VAL A 957 12.94 3.05 26.28
C VAL A 957 11.77 2.97 25.29
N ALA A 958 10.55 3.12 25.79
CA ALA A 958 9.34 3.04 24.98
C ALA A 958 9.33 4.10 23.87
N SER A 959 9.30 3.63 22.62
CA SER A 959 9.20 4.42 21.39
C SER A 959 8.77 3.52 20.24
N TYR A 960 8.17 4.11 19.21
CA TYR A 960 7.63 3.40 18.05
C TYR A 960 8.70 3.03 17.02
N PHE A 961 9.64 3.94 16.76
CA PHE A 961 10.71 3.78 15.77
C PHE A 961 12.07 3.38 16.40
N GLY A 962 12.18 3.41 17.74
CA GLY A 962 13.45 3.26 18.42
C GLY A 962 14.31 4.54 18.38
N PRO A 963 15.58 4.45 18.80
CA PRO A 963 16.51 5.57 18.75
C PRO A 963 16.78 6.02 17.31
N PRO A 964 17.18 7.29 17.09
CA PRO A 964 17.59 7.77 15.76
C PRO A 964 18.85 7.06 15.25
N ALA A 965 19.04 7.09 13.92
CA ALA A 965 20.28 6.67 13.30
C ALA A 965 21.40 7.69 13.58
N ILE A 966 22.56 7.23 14.03
CA ILE A 966 23.67 8.11 14.42
C ILE A 966 24.98 7.61 13.77
N VAL A 967 25.51 8.40 12.83
CA VAL A 967 26.85 8.18 12.25
C VAL A 967 27.87 9.04 12.97
N ALA A 968 28.95 8.44 13.48
CA ALA A 968 30.06 9.18 14.05
C ALA A 968 30.86 9.92 12.95
N ARG A 969 30.45 11.17 12.66
CA ARG A 969 31.10 12.19 11.81
C ARG A 969 31.58 11.74 10.42
N ALA A 970 30.80 12.07 9.39
CA ALA A 970 31.27 12.23 8.01
C ALA A 970 31.45 13.73 7.67
N GLY A 971 32.49 14.38 8.19
CA GLY A 971 32.84 15.78 7.86
C GLY A 971 31.79 16.87 8.22
N PRO A 972 32.16 18.16 8.17
CA PRO A 972 31.28 19.27 8.56
C PRO A 972 30.15 19.64 7.56
N ASN A 973 30.00 18.91 6.44
CA ASN A 973 29.04 19.22 5.36
C ASN A 973 28.02 18.10 5.02
N ALA A 974 27.93 17.02 5.80
CA ALA A 974 26.82 16.07 5.65
C ALA A 974 25.58 16.61 6.38
N ALA A 975 24.81 17.45 5.69
CA ALA A 975 23.51 17.93 6.17
C ALA A 975 22.41 16.89 5.89
N ASP A 976 22.58 15.67 6.39
CA ASP A 976 21.46 14.74 6.56
C ASP A 976 21.23 14.63 8.06
N GLY A 977 20.31 15.45 8.57
CA GLY A 977 20.01 15.48 10.00
C GLY A 977 19.61 14.09 10.48
N PRO A 978 20.08 13.61 11.65
CA PRO A 978 19.77 12.27 12.21
C PRO A 978 18.29 12.04 12.55
N TRP A 979 17.40 12.93 12.11
CA TRP A 979 16.04 13.14 12.58
C TRP A 979 15.01 13.25 11.47
N GLN A 980 15.33 12.94 10.22
CA GLN A 980 14.31 12.95 9.17
C GLN A 980 13.39 11.73 9.32
N VAL A 981 12.08 11.96 9.45
CA VAL A 981 11.08 10.97 9.02
C VAL A 981 11.30 10.81 7.53
N VAL A 982 12.11 9.80 7.17
CA VAL A 982 12.50 9.39 5.81
C VAL A 982 12.13 10.45 4.75
N ARG A 983 12.95 11.50 4.62
CA ARG A 983 13.01 12.21 3.34
C ARG A 983 13.93 11.36 2.46
N ALA A 984 13.42 10.98 1.30
CA ALA A 984 14.18 10.26 0.29
C ALA A 984 15.27 11.14 -0.30
#